data_AF-A0A6L6U6R0-F1
#
_entry.id   AF-A0A6L6U6R0-F1
#
_cell.length_a   1.000
_cell.length_b   1.000
_cell.length_c   1.000
_cell.angle_alpha   90.00
_cell.angle_beta   90.00
_cell.angle_gamma   90.00
#
_symmetry.space_group_name_H-M   'P 1'
#
loop_
_entity.id
_entity.type
_entity.pdbx_description
1 polymer ?
#
loop_
_entity_poly.entity_id
_entity_poly.type
_entity_poly.pdbx_seq_one_letter_code
_entity_poly.pdbx_strand_id
1 'polypeptide(L)'
;MILNFKKGFQFYMLFVFGLIQTLSAQQDTIYYDIGWKETIKDSAAFYRPPIKKEGDLYRIVDFYVSGQPQMSALSKNKDTAVFHGEVTWYNEDGSINQSGNYENNRLNGEFISFLGKKKLIAIYKNGYFIKGATNRGRGQSSFYTEIKNDTIIDIVYDGDINGIRYETYSLKKGRRFLSKYYNKKGELIAELNEADNGNRNGAEVFYYYQPMRVQQISYYPFGQYLGETFYYRNGQVRTKFEQKPEFKKSFYTLEGKELGSVTYTLDNGYLKPKAGTEYHFSYSYKAGREGVVISTKTFEDAKLIKYQLFYDNGILKSETTYNNNTKELQVSYNNKGEEIARIRYKNDYPYTGTEIIGDKTSTYKEGKLIKEVSYYPKTKMVFCEKTQEAETYFNKEGLIIGTLEIDYKNNYAKALNGKRFYPGYDTEFSSIETFKDGYLIERTNYRPKTLEDKTKQIYKRTEYYKSGTYDKIREVVYYNNGSKQSDITYKGYNKTLGKFYNEKEELIGTYDYTKKDGVLYEFFYESNVIQIRKEEKNGALIKLKKYDYGLNRSYNQINPVLIEEIDVTCCSKYYSKDGQLFAEAIYKDGLPWSGTIYDSSSRIKLDIKNGVKDGIYEKYSYNQNQILEKGQYVKNKKDGVFKTYNSRGELLNTKTYKNDLLNGEAIYYNDKGEIVSTLIFKDDKPFEGKKIINNSYNTTPTEETFSDGFITKKVSYDENGKCVSKYENGEEVESIAYYKDSNKKRLKYSVDKYYINGEVIRYDKSGTEQNKAIFKNNKLESGVVYLSGSIAYDNNVKYIILSKQTDKLTIKLIGHNDETIFFANQNLKKGYSVNYINKLGIYLDNISPKSLY
;
A
#
# COMPACT_ATOMS: atom_id res chain seq x y z
N MET A 1 3.05 84.43 -31.22
CA MET A 1 1.93 85.33 -30.90
C MET A 1 1.02 84.56 -29.94
N ILE A 2 1.37 84.50 -28.65
CA ILE A 2 0.97 85.41 -27.55
C ILE A 2 -0.58 85.55 -27.55
N LEU A 3 -1.37 85.10 -26.58
CA LEU A 3 -1.49 85.56 -25.18
C LEU A 3 -2.37 84.56 -24.39
N ASN A 4 -1.86 83.99 -23.30
CA ASN A 4 -2.33 84.19 -21.91
C ASN A 4 -3.44 85.22 -21.67
N PHE A 5 -4.48 84.85 -20.92
CA PHE A 5 -4.98 85.68 -19.81
C PHE A 5 -5.67 84.86 -18.71
N LYS A 6 -5.26 85.15 -17.47
CA LYS A 6 -5.79 84.68 -16.18
C LYS A 6 -7.15 85.31 -15.84
N LYS A 7 -7.95 84.57 -15.06
CA LYS A 7 -8.82 84.94 -13.91
C LYS A 7 -9.98 83.93 -13.91
N GLY A 8 -10.23 83.08 -12.92
CA GLY A 8 -10.25 83.29 -11.48
C GLY A 8 -11.71 83.44 -11.05
N PHE A 9 -12.34 82.38 -10.54
CA PHE A 9 -13.49 82.44 -9.61
C PHE A 9 -13.79 81.03 -9.05
N GLN A 10 -14.01 80.95 -7.74
CA GLN A 10 -14.30 79.72 -6.99
C GLN A 10 -15.61 79.92 -6.22
N PHE A 11 -16.37 78.81 -6.07
CA PHE A 11 -17.53 78.57 -5.19
C PHE A 11 -18.90 79.15 -5.59
N TYR A 12 -20.06 78.46 -5.46
CA TYR A 12 -20.46 77.26 -4.69
C TYR A 12 -21.58 76.45 -5.41
N MET A 13 -21.61 75.16 -5.06
CA MET A 13 -22.58 74.06 -5.28
C MET A 13 -23.96 74.30 -5.91
N LEU A 14 -24.32 73.38 -6.82
CA LEU A 14 -25.64 72.75 -6.87
C LEU A 14 -25.50 71.26 -7.22
N PHE A 15 -26.01 70.41 -6.32
CA PHE A 15 -26.06 68.95 -6.41
C PHE A 15 -26.92 68.49 -7.58
N VAL A 16 -26.38 67.66 -8.46
CA VAL A 16 -27.15 66.88 -9.45
C VAL A 16 -26.80 65.40 -9.26
N PHE A 17 -27.83 64.61 -8.97
CA PHE A 17 -27.77 63.15 -8.90
C PHE A 17 -27.31 62.56 -10.24
N GLY A 18 -26.12 61.97 -10.26
CA GLY A 18 -25.64 61.09 -11.33
C GLY A 18 -25.87 59.64 -10.95
N LEU A 19 -26.72 58.94 -11.72
CA LEU A 19 -26.85 57.49 -11.72
C LEU A 19 -25.48 56.84 -11.99
N ILE A 20 -24.87 56.25 -10.96
CA ILE A 20 -23.78 55.31 -11.13
C ILE A 20 -24.40 54.00 -11.61
N GLN A 21 -24.38 53.76 -12.92
CA GLN A 21 -24.58 52.42 -13.44
C GLN A 21 -23.39 51.57 -13.00
N THR A 22 -23.65 50.61 -12.13
CA THR A 22 -22.70 49.55 -11.82
C THR A 22 -22.53 48.69 -13.08
N LEU A 23 -21.39 48.85 -13.76
CA LEU A 23 -20.90 47.89 -14.75
C LEU A 23 -20.68 46.55 -14.02
N SER A 24 -21.62 45.64 -14.15
CA SER A 24 -21.37 44.23 -13.85
C SER A 24 -20.31 43.73 -14.83
N ALA A 25 -19.17 43.29 -14.32
CA ALA A 25 -18.18 42.58 -15.13
C ALA A 25 -18.87 41.36 -15.77
N GLN A 26 -19.02 41.40 -17.10
CA GLN A 26 -19.49 40.26 -17.87
C GLN A 26 -18.41 39.18 -17.74
N GLN A 27 -18.75 38.04 -17.13
CA GLN A 27 -17.85 36.89 -17.19
C GLN A 27 -17.78 36.43 -18.64
N ASP A 28 -16.58 36.18 -19.14
CA ASP A 28 -16.36 35.68 -20.50
C ASP A 28 -16.47 34.15 -20.55
N THR A 29 -16.79 33.63 -21.73
CA THR A 29 -16.75 32.19 -22.01
C THR A 29 -15.31 31.68 -21.93
N ILE A 30 -15.11 30.60 -21.17
CA ILE A 30 -13.81 29.92 -21.04
C ILE A 30 -13.75 28.79 -22.06
N TYR A 31 -12.67 28.67 -22.82
CA TYR A 31 -12.47 27.62 -23.81
C TYR A 31 -11.43 26.61 -23.32
N TYR A 32 -11.63 25.33 -23.62
CA TYR A 32 -10.74 24.25 -23.20
C TYR A 32 -10.30 23.38 -24.38
N ASP A 33 -9.06 22.93 -24.36
CA ASP A 33 -8.55 21.91 -25.28
C ASP A 33 -9.11 20.51 -24.94
N ILE A 34 -8.74 19.49 -25.72
CA ILE A 34 -9.19 18.11 -25.48
C ILE A 34 -8.71 17.54 -24.13
N GLY A 35 -7.68 18.15 -23.53
CA GLY A 35 -7.14 17.84 -22.21
C GLY A 35 -7.76 18.64 -21.07
N TRP A 36 -8.83 19.40 -21.32
CA TRP A 36 -9.48 20.30 -20.35
C TRP A 36 -8.56 21.41 -19.82
N LYS A 37 -7.55 21.82 -20.59
CA LYS A 37 -6.74 23.00 -20.27
C LYS A 37 -7.30 24.23 -20.97
N GLU A 38 -7.35 25.36 -20.25
CA GLU A 38 -7.80 26.62 -20.84
C GLU A 38 -6.98 26.97 -22.09
N THR A 39 -7.66 27.40 -23.14
CA THR A 39 -7.08 27.67 -24.45
C THR A 39 -7.85 28.78 -25.17
N ILE A 40 -7.43 29.10 -26.39
CA ILE A 40 -8.14 30.02 -27.28
C ILE A 40 -9.23 29.28 -28.07
N LYS A 41 -10.28 30.00 -28.50
CA LYS A 41 -11.43 29.44 -29.22
C LYS A 41 -11.06 28.53 -30.40
N ASP A 42 -10.07 28.91 -31.20
CA ASP A 42 -9.65 28.16 -32.41
C ASP A 42 -8.98 26.83 -32.09
N SER A 43 -8.48 26.66 -30.87
CA SER A 43 -7.83 25.42 -30.40
C SER A 43 -8.72 24.64 -29.41
N ALA A 44 -9.97 25.05 -29.26
CA ALA A 44 -10.89 24.51 -28.27
C ALA A 44 -11.57 23.23 -28.76
N ALA A 45 -11.64 22.23 -27.89
CA ALA A 45 -12.54 21.09 -28.02
C ALA A 45 -13.86 21.34 -27.26
N PHE A 46 -13.79 22.10 -26.17
CA PHE A 46 -14.91 22.38 -25.28
C PHE A 46 -14.97 23.86 -24.90
N TYR A 47 -16.11 24.33 -24.42
CA TYR A 47 -16.23 25.66 -23.81
C TYR A 47 -17.26 25.69 -22.69
N ARG A 48 -17.05 26.60 -21.74
CA ARG A 48 -17.94 26.88 -20.60
C ARG A 48 -18.41 28.32 -20.65
N PRO A 49 -19.71 28.57 -20.90
CA PRO A 49 -20.31 29.88 -20.71
C PRO A 49 -20.31 30.32 -19.24
N PRO A 50 -20.63 31.59 -18.96
CA PRO A 50 -20.71 32.11 -17.59
C PRO A 50 -21.67 31.31 -16.71
N ILE A 51 -21.18 30.95 -15.52
CA ILE A 51 -21.89 30.10 -14.56
C ILE A 51 -23.07 30.86 -13.96
N LYS A 52 -24.24 30.20 -13.96
CA LYS A 52 -25.49 30.78 -13.45
C LYS A 52 -25.76 30.27 -12.03
N LYS A 53 -26.21 31.15 -11.13
CA LYS A 53 -26.66 30.76 -9.79
C LYS A 53 -28.09 30.20 -9.89
N GLU A 54 -28.35 29.10 -9.19
CA GLU A 54 -29.65 28.42 -9.15
C GLU A 54 -29.94 27.99 -7.70
N GLY A 55 -30.79 28.75 -7.02
CA GLY A 55 -30.97 28.61 -5.56
C GLY A 55 -29.67 28.87 -4.80
N ASP A 56 -29.30 27.93 -3.93
CA ASP A 56 -28.03 27.95 -3.18
C ASP A 56 -26.86 27.31 -3.95
N LEU A 57 -27.08 26.88 -5.20
CA LEU A 57 -26.10 26.18 -6.02
C LEU A 57 -25.76 26.97 -7.29
N TYR A 58 -24.81 26.44 -8.06
CA TYR A 58 -24.31 26.99 -9.31
C TYR A 58 -24.47 25.98 -10.42
N ARG A 59 -25.17 26.36 -11.49
CA ARG A 59 -25.34 25.56 -12.71
C ARG A 59 -24.11 25.70 -13.58
N ILE A 60 -23.38 24.60 -13.74
CA ILE A 60 -22.23 24.50 -14.64
C ILE A 60 -22.66 23.69 -15.85
N VAL A 61 -22.52 24.27 -17.04
CA VAL A 61 -22.78 23.58 -18.31
C VAL A 61 -21.57 23.77 -19.20
N ASP A 62 -20.99 22.65 -19.63
CA ASP A 62 -19.93 22.60 -20.61
C ASP A 62 -20.49 22.15 -21.94
N PHE A 63 -19.92 22.65 -23.03
CA PHE A 63 -20.35 22.36 -24.39
C PHE A 63 -19.17 21.86 -25.21
N TYR A 64 -19.45 20.99 -26.17
CA TYR A 64 -18.55 20.74 -27.29
C TYR A 64 -18.42 22.00 -28.15
N VAL A 65 -17.31 22.16 -28.87
CA VAL A 65 -17.14 23.28 -29.82
C VAL A 65 -18.23 23.33 -30.90
N SER A 66 -18.87 22.18 -31.19
CA SER A 66 -20.05 22.07 -32.05
C SER A 66 -21.32 22.73 -31.48
N GLY A 67 -21.30 23.12 -30.21
CA GLY A 67 -22.42 23.76 -29.50
C GLY A 67 -23.36 22.78 -28.79
N GLN A 68 -23.13 21.48 -28.89
CA GLN A 68 -23.89 20.47 -28.16
C GLN A 68 -23.46 20.44 -26.68
N PRO A 69 -24.39 20.23 -25.72
CA PRO A 69 -24.01 20.03 -24.33
C PRO A 69 -23.03 18.87 -24.20
N GLN A 70 -21.99 19.06 -23.39
CA GLN A 70 -21.01 18.03 -23.04
C GLN A 70 -21.22 17.58 -21.59
N MET A 71 -21.53 18.51 -20.69
CA MET A 71 -21.86 18.22 -19.30
C MET A 71 -22.87 19.24 -18.77
N SER A 72 -23.78 18.80 -17.92
CA SER A 72 -24.62 19.67 -17.08
C SER A 72 -24.52 19.21 -15.63
N ALA A 73 -24.23 20.14 -14.71
CA ALA A 73 -24.01 19.85 -13.30
C ALA A 73 -24.54 20.97 -12.40
N LEU A 74 -24.90 20.61 -11.17
CA LEU A 74 -25.05 21.54 -10.05
C LEU A 74 -23.80 21.49 -9.16
N SER A 75 -23.29 22.64 -8.76
CA SER A 75 -22.12 22.79 -7.91
C SER A 75 -22.41 23.66 -6.70
N LYS A 76 -21.80 23.36 -5.54
CA LYS A 76 -21.84 24.25 -4.36
C LYS A 76 -20.97 25.49 -4.50
N ASN A 77 -20.01 25.47 -5.43
CA ASN A 77 -19.08 26.58 -5.66
C ASN A 77 -19.09 26.96 -7.15
N LYS A 78 -18.98 28.27 -7.41
CA LYS A 78 -18.90 28.85 -8.75
C LYS A 78 -17.56 28.53 -9.43
N ASP A 79 -16.45 28.65 -8.70
CA ASP A 79 -15.12 28.62 -9.29
C ASP A 79 -14.47 27.23 -9.23
N THR A 80 -15.02 26.35 -8.39
CA THR A 80 -14.60 24.94 -8.28
C THR A 80 -15.80 24.02 -8.45
N ALA A 81 -15.66 23.00 -9.30
CA ALA A 81 -16.70 21.99 -9.51
C ALA A 81 -16.84 21.10 -8.26
N VAL A 82 -17.72 21.49 -7.34
CA VAL A 82 -18.13 20.73 -6.16
C VAL A 82 -19.54 20.21 -6.37
N PHE A 83 -19.65 19.14 -7.15
CA PHE A 83 -20.90 18.58 -7.60
C PHE A 83 -21.83 18.17 -6.46
N HIS A 84 -23.08 18.61 -6.56
CA HIS A 84 -24.15 18.33 -5.61
C HIS A 84 -25.49 18.28 -6.36
N GLY A 85 -26.15 17.14 -6.36
CA GLY A 85 -27.30 16.84 -7.21
C GLY A 85 -26.91 16.03 -8.45
N GLU A 86 -27.79 16.02 -9.44
CA GLU A 86 -27.56 15.29 -10.69
C GLU A 86 -26.47 15.96 -11.54
N VAL A 87 -25.58 15.12 -12.09
CA VAL A 87 -24.58 15.50 -13.08
C VAL A 87 -24.70 14.55 -14.26
N THR A 88 -24.87 15.12 -15.45
CA THR A 88 -25.05 14.37 -16.70
C THR A 88 -23.98 14.77 -17.69
N TRP A 89 -23.34 13.76 -18.29
CA TRP A 89 -22.42 13.91 -19.41
C TRP A 89 -23.09 13.39 -20.67
N TYR A 90 -22.89 14.09 -21.77
CA TYR A 90 -23.48 13.80 -23.07
C TYR A 90 -22.39 13.45 -24.08
N ASN A 91 -22.73 12.65 -25.08
CA ASN A 91 -21.95 12.50 -26.29
C ASN A 91 -22.22 13.68 -27.23
N GLU A 92 -21.36 13.91 -28.21
CA GLU A 92 -21.50 15.02 -29.17
C GLU A 92 -22.76 14.87 -30.06
N ASP A 93 -23.32 13.67 -30.19
CA ASP A 93 -24.61 13.45 -30.86
C ASP A 93 -25.84 13.81 -29.99
N GLY A 94 -25.62 14.29 -28.76
CA GLY A 94 -26.65 14.67 -27.79
C GLY A 94 -27.18 13.53 -26.93
N SER A 95 -26.78 12.27 -27.20
CA SER A 95 -27.17 11.14 -26.35
C SER A 95 -26.45 11.17 -25.00
N ILE A 96 -27.08 10.62 -23.95
CA ILE A 96 -26.46 10.58 -22.61
C ILE A 96 -25.29 9.58 -22.62
N ASN A 97 -24.09 10.05 -22.27
CA ASN A 97 -22.92 9.20 -22.07
C ASN A 97 -22.96 8.51 -20.70
N GLN A 98 -23.23 9.29 -19.65
CA GLN A 98 -23.39 8.83 -18.27
C GLN A 98 -24.10 9.90 -17.44
N SER A 99 -24.76 9.51 -16.35
CA SER A 99 -25.36 10.44 -15.39
C SER A 99 -25.18 9.91 -13.97
N GLY A 100 -25.07 10.77 -12.98
CA GLY A 100 -24.99 10.37 -11.58
C GLY A 100 -25.48 11.43 -10.62
N ASN A 101 -26.03 10.99 -9.49
CA ASN A 101 -26.30 11.87 -8.36
C ASN A 101 -25.07 12.01 -7.48
N TYR A 102 -24.73 13.25 -7.12
CA TYR A 102 -23.57 13.57 -6.31
C TYR A 102 -23.97 14.28 -5.01
N GLU A 103 -23.22 14.02 -3.96
CA GLU A 103 -23.27 14.79 -2.72
C GLU A 103 -21.84 15.16 -2.34
N ASN A 104 -21.50 16.45 -2.47
CA ASN A 104 -20.15 16.98 -2.19
C ASN A 104 -19.06 16.23 -2.97
N ASN A 105 -19.19 16.17 -4.31
CA ASN A 105 -18.30 15.46 -5.23
C ASN A 105 -18.23 13.93 -5.08
N ARG A 106 -19.14 13.31 -4.32
CA ARG A 106 -19.22 11.85 -4.21
C ARG A 106 -20.51 11.32 -4.82
N LEU A 107 -20.42 10.28 -5.64
CA LEU A 107 -21.60 9.57 -6.14
C LEU A 107 -22.45 9.06 -4.97
N ASN A 108 -23.70 9.50 -4.90
CA ASN A 108 -24.66 9.09 -3.89
C ASN A 108 -26.04 8.97 -4.54
N GLY A 109 -26.51 7.74 -4.72
CA GLY A 109 -27.72 7.41 -5.47
C GLY A 109 -27.44 6.67 -6.77
N GLU A 110 -28.33 6.83 -7.75
CA GLU A 110 -28.20 6.16 -9.05
C GLU A 110 -27.06 6.77 -9.88
N PHE A 111 -26.34 5.89 -10.56
CA PHE A 111 -25.37 6.20 -11.61
C PHE A 111 -25.73 5.41 -12.85
N ILE A 112 -25.97 6.11 -13.94
CA ILE A 112 -26.34 5.60 -15.25
C ILE A 112 -25.08 5.56 -16.13
N SER A 113 -24.85 4.41 -16.75
CA SER A 113 -23.81 4.21 -17.78
C SER A 113 -24.35 3.28 -18.86
N PHE A 114 -23.58 3.06 -19.93
CA PHE A 114 -24.05 2.28 -21.08
C PHE A 114 -23.05 1.23 -21.54
N LEU A 115 -23.56 0.08 -21.96
CA LEU A 115 -22.82 -0.96 -22.70
C LEU A 115 -23.44 -1.08 -24.08
N GLY A 116 -22.81 -0.46 -25.08
CA GLY A 116 -23.46 -0.20 -26.36
C GLY A 116 -24.72 0.63 -26.16
N LYS A 117 -25.87 0.16 -26.62
CA LYS A 117 -27.18 0.82 -26.40
C LYS A 117 -27.87 0.40 -25.09
N LYS A 118 -27.33 -0.57 -24.36
CA LYS A 118 -27.94 -1.07 -23.12
C LYS A 118 -27.66 -0.12 -21.97
N LYS A 119 -28.72 0.49 -21.42
CA LYS A 119 -28.65 1.28 -20.17
C LYS A 119 -28.30 0.36 -19.00
N LEU A 120 -27.32 0.79 -18.20
CA LEU A 120 -26.91 0.15 -16.95
C LEU A 120 -27.14 1.12 -15.80
N ILE A 121 -27.59 0.60 -14.66
CA ILE A 121 -27.84 1.36 -13.44
C ILE A 121 -27.01 0.75 -12.31
N ALA A 122 -26.19 1.58 -11.70
CA ALA A 122 -25.42 1.28 -10.50
C ALA A 122 -25.89 2.17 -9.35
N ILE A 123 -26.00 1.61 -8.15
CA ILE A 123 -26.32 2.36 -6.94
C ILE A 123 -25.05 2.61 -6.17
N TYR A 124 -24.75 3.89 -5.92
CA TYR A 124 -23.65 4.33 -5.10
C TYR A 124 -24.14 4.87 -3.77
N LYS A 125 -23.34 4.70 -2.72
CA LYS A 125 -23.53 5.37 -1.43
C LYS A 125 -22.22 5.98 -1.02
N ASN A 126 -22.16 7.31 -0.89
CA ASN A 126 -20.96 8.02 -0.47
C ASN A 126 -19.70 7.67 -1.28
N GLY A 127 -19.86 7.49 -2.60
CA GLY A 127 -18.80 7.12 -3.55
C GLY A 127 -18.52 5.61 -3.68
N TYR A 128 -19.15 4.75 -2.87
CA TYR A 128 -18.96 3.31 -2.93
C TYR A 128 -20.04 2.62 -3.76
N PHE A 129 -19.65 1.72 -4.66
CA PHE A 129 -20.56 0.95 -5.50
C PHE A 129 -21.24 -0.17 -4.67
N ILE A 130 -22.56 -0.10 -4.51
CA ILE A 130 -23.34 -0.97 -3.61
C ILE A 130 -23.96 -2.15 -4.34
N LYS A 131 -24.65 -1.90 -5.47
CA LYS A 131 -25.35 -2.91 -6.27
C LYS A 131 -25.65 -2.41 -7.69
N GLY A 132 -25.93 -3.33 -8.60
CA GLY A 132 -26.27 -3.03 -9.98
C GLY A 132 -25.09 -3.27 -10.93
N ALA A 133 -25.09 -2.62 -12.08
CA ALA A 133 -24.05 -2.75 -13.10
C ALA A 133 -23.60 -1.38 -13.61
N THR A 134 -22.32 -1.26 -13.94
CA THR A 134 -21.76 -0.07 -14.58
C THR A 134 -20.75 -0.47 -15.64
N ASN A 135 -20.62 0.36 -16.67
CA ASN A 135 -19.58 0.22 -17.68
C ASN A 135 -18.85 1.55 -17.83
N ARG A 136 -17.52 1.54 -17.73
CA ARG A 136 -16.68 2.74 -17.74
C ARG A 136 -15.53 2.58 -18.72
N GLY A 137 -15.29 3.59 -19.56
CA GLY A 137 -14.14 3.64 -20.44
C GLY A 137 -12.91 4.22 -19.74
N ARG A 138 -11.73 3.61 -19.92
CA ARG A 138 -10.44 4.21 -19.53
C ARG A 138 -9.40 3.93 -20.61
N GLY A 139 -9.09 4.95 -21.42
CA GLY A 139 -8.24 4.76 -22.61
C GLY A 139 -9.00 3.97 -23.68
N GLN A 140 -8.36 2.93 -24.26
CA GLN A 140 -9.02 2.03 -25.24
C GLN A 140 -9.69 0.82 -24.59
N SER A 141 -9.51 0.59 -23.28
CA SER A 141 -10.11 -0.53 -22.58
C SER A 141 -11.37 -0.11 -21.83
N SER A 142 -12.35 -1.00 -21.79
CA SER A 142 -13.61 -0.81 -21.09
C SER A 142 -13.69 -1.72 -19.88
N PHE A 143 -14.34 -1.22 -18.83
CA PHE A 143 -14.45 -1.84 -17.52
C PHE A 143 -15.92 -1.99 -17.17
N TYR A 144 -16.42 -3.21 -17.26
CA TYR A 144 -17.75 -3.56 -16.80
C TYR A 144 -17.66 -4.15 -15.40
N THR A 145 -18.43 -3.63 -14.46
CA THR A 145 -18.55 -4.20 -13.11
C THR A 145 -20.01 -4.43 -12.78
N GLU A 146 -20.33 -5.62 -12.26
CA GLU A 146 -21.65 -5.97 -11.78
C GLU A 146 -21.58 -6.60 -10.39
N ILE A 147 -22.49 -6.20 -9.50
CA ILE A 147 -22.61 -6.77 -8.16
C ILE A 147 -23.90 -7.60 -8.08
N LYS A 148 -23.75 -8.93 -8.02
CA LYS A 148 -24.84 -9.90 -7.80
C LYS A 148 -24.70 -10.52 -6.42
N ASN A 149 -25.66 -10.25 -5.53
CA ASN A 149 -25.63 -10.72 -4.14
C ASN A 149 -24.33 -10.29 -3.44
N ASP A 150 -23.51 -11.26 -3.02
CA ASP A 150 -22.21 -11.05 -2.39
C ASP A 150 -21.02 -11.15 -3.35
N THR A 151 -21.28 -11.37 -4.64
CA THR A 151 -20.27 -11.52 -5.69
C THR A 151 -20.16 -10.24 -6.52
N ILE A 152 -18.92 -9.79 -6.71
CA ILE A 152 -18.51 -8.73 -7.63
C ILE A 152 -17.92 -9.43 -8.86
N ILE A 153 -18.42 -9.06 -10.03
CA ILE A 153 -17.96 -9.52 -11.33
C ILE A 153 -17.33 -8.32 -12.02
N ASP A 154 -16.02 -8.35 -12.24
CA ASP A 154 -15.30 -7.33 -13.00
C ASP A 154 -14.86 -7.93 -14.34
N ILE A 155 -15.19 -7.25 -15.44
CA ILE A 155 -14.83 -7.63 -16.80
C ILE A 155 -14.05 -6.48 -17.44
N VAL A 156 -12.82 -6.77 -17.84
CA VAL A 156 -11.99 -5.83 -18.60
C VAL A 156 -11.87 -6.34 -20.03
N TYR A 157 -12.31 -5.52 -20.97
CA TYR A 157 -12.45 -5.90 -22.38
C TYR A 157 -12.03 -4.78 -23.34
N ASP A 158 -11.81 -5.13 -24.60
CA ASP A 158 -11.44 -4.19 -25.68
C ASP A 158 -12.39 -4.33 -26.88
N GLY A 159 -13.10 -3.24 -27.19
CA GLY A 159 -14.14 -3.21 -28.22
C GLY A 159 -15.40 -3.98 -27.82
N ASP A 160 -15.45 -5.27 -28.17
CA ASP A 160 -16.59 -6.16 -27.88
C ASP A 160 -16.40 -6.87 -26.53
N ILE A 161 -17.39 -6.77 -25.64
CA ILE A 161 -17.38 -7.44 -24.33
C ILE A 161 -17.40 -8.96 -24.45
N ASN A 162 -17.80 -9.52 -25.59
CA ASN A 162 -17.74 -10.96 -25.84
C ASN A 162 -16.44 -11.39 -26.53
N GLY A 163 -15.58 -10.45 -26.92
CA GLY A 163 -14.28 -10.70 -27.54
C GLY A 163 -13.17 -10.92 -26.51
N ILE A 164 -12.02 -10.27 -26.74
CA ILE A 164 -10.89 -10.36 -25.81
C ILE A 164 -11.22 -9.68 -24.49
N ARG A 165 -11.12 -10.45 -23.41
CA ARG A 165 -11.38 -9.97 -22.06
C ARG A 165 -10.76 -10.87 -21.00
N TYR A 166 -10.76 -10.37 -19.79
CA TYR A 166 -10.75 -11.25 -18.62
C TYR A 166 -11.84 -10.84 -17.65
N GLU A 167 -12.32 -11.85 -16.92
CA GLU A 167 -13.37 -11.74 -15.93
C GLU A 167 -12.78 -12.13 -14.57
N THR A 168 -13.09 -11.39 -13.52
CA THR A 168 -12.74 -11.75 -12.15
C THR A 168 -13.97 -11.78 -11.28
N TYR A 169 -14.03 -12.78 -10.42
CA TYR A 169 -15.13 -13.04 -9.52
C TYR A 169 -14.61 -12.98 -8.09
N SER A 170 -15.15 -12.04 -7.33
CA SER A 170 -14.68 -11.72 -5.98
C SER A 170 -15.85 -11.57 -5.02
N LEU A 171 -15.63 -11.88 -3.75
CA LEU A 171 -16.58 -11.53 -2.69
C LEU A 171 -16.49 -10.04 -2.36
N LYS A 172 -17.60 -9.42 -1.93
CA LYS A 172 -17.63 -8.02 -1.44
C LYS A 172 -16.60 -7.71 -0.35
N LYS A 173 -16.16 -8.72 0.40
CA LYS A 173 -15.11 -8.65 1.42
C LYS A 173 -13.69 -8.64 0.85
N GLY A 174 -13.53 -8.53 -0.48
CA GLY A 174 -12.25 -8.31 -1.16
C GLY A 174 -11.49 -9.58 -1.58
N ARG A 175 -12.12 -10.76 -1.49
CA ARG A 175 -11.48 -12.02 -1.86
C ARG A 175 -11.86 -12.46 -3.26
N ARG A 176 -10.89 -12.52 -4.17
CA ARG A 176 -11.00 -13.17 -5.48
C ARG A 176 -11.04 -14.68 -5.28
N PHE A 177 -11.92 -15.38 -6.01
CA PHE A 177 -11.99 -16.85 -5.97
C PHE A 177 -11.92 -17.50 -7.35
N LEU A 178 -12.23 -16.75 -8.42
CA LEU A 178 -12.16 -17.23 -9.79
C LEU A 178 -11.77 -16.09 -10.75
N SER A 179 -10.92 -16.40 -11.71
CA SER A 179 -10.66 -15.56 -12.89
C SER A 179 -10.80 -16.37 -14.17
N LYS A 180 -11.35 -15.77 -15.22
CA LYS A 180 -11.50 -16.37 -16.55
C LYS A 180 -10.88 -15.49 -17.61
N TYR A 181 -10.19 -16.08 -18.57
CA TYR A 181 -9.40 -15.35 -19.56
C TYR A 181 -9.78 -15.79 -20.96
N TYR A 182 -10.00 -14.81 -21.85
CA TYR A 182 -10.51 -15.05 -23.20
C TYR A 182 -9.58 -14.46 -24.26
N ASN A 183 -9.57 -15.06 -25.45
CA ASN A 183 -8.84 -14.56 -26.60
C ASN A 183 -9.70 -13.59 -27.45
N LYS A 184 -9.15 -13.09 -28.57
CA LYS A 184 -9.84 -12.15 -29.48
C LYS A 184 -11.15 -12.68 -30.05
N LYS A 185 -11.33 -13.99 -30.17
CA LYS A 185 -12.56 -14.62 -30.65
C LYS A 185 -13.60 -14.83 -29.54
N GLY A 186 -13.28 -14.50 -28.29
CA GLY A 186 -14.14 -14.78 -27.15
C GLY A 186 -14.04 -16.21 -26.60
N GLU A 187 -13.06 -16.99 -27.06
CA GLU A 187 -12.84 -18.36 -26.60
C GLU A 187 -12.07 -18.35 -25.27
N LEU A 188 -12.49 -19.19 -24.33
CA LEU A 188 -11.82 -19.35 -23.02
C LEU A 188 -10.44 -20.01 -23.21
N ILE A 189 -9.38 -19.33 -22.76
CA ILE A 189 -7.99 -19.82 -22.89
C ILE A 189 -7.35 -20.21 -21.56
N ALA A 190 -7.89 -19.73 -20.43
CA ALA A 190 -7.43 -20.10 -19.10
C ALA A 190 -8.48 -19.76 -18.03
N GLU A 191 -8.43 -20.50 -16.93
CA GLU A 191 -9.14 -20.20 -15.69
C GLU A 191 -8.19 -20.32 -14.50
N LEU A 192 -8.38 -19.49 -13.47
CA LEU A 192 -7.61 -19.51 -12.23
C LEU A 192 -8.57 -19.55 -11.04
N ASN A 193 -8.44 -20.58 -10.21
CA ASN A 193 -9.18 -20.73 -8.96
C ASN A 193 -8.29 -20.36 -7.76
N GLU A 194 -8.84 -19.62 -6.79
CA GLU A 194 -8.11 -19.17 -5.59
C GLU A 194 -8.77 -19.68 -4.30
N ALA A 195 -8.07 -20.57 -3.60
CA ALA A 195 -8.53 -21.18 -2.35
C ALA A 195 -8.31 -20.25 -1.14
N ASP A 196 -8.97 -20.58 -0.02
CA ASP A 196 -8.98 -19.79 1.22
C ASP A 196 -7.58 -19.59 1.81
N ASN A 197 -6.70 -20.57 1.60
CA ASN A 197 -5.32 -20.58 2.05
C ASN A 197 -4.35 -19.83 1.11
N GLY A 198 -4.86 -19.19 0.05
CA GLY A 198 -4.06 -18.47 -0.95
C GLY A 198 -3.53 -19.34 -2.09
N ASN A 199 -3.78 -20.66 -2.08
CA ASN A 199 -3.36 -21.54 -3.17
C ASN A 199 -4.10 -21.19 -4.46
N ARG A 200 -3.36 -21.17 -5.57
CA ARG A 200 -3.88 -20.86 -6.90
C ARG A 200 -3.82 -22.10 -7.78
N ASN A 201 -4.91 -22.46 -8.44
CA ASN A 201 -4.96 -23.62 -9.33
C ASN A 201 -5.48 -23.23 -10.72
N GLY A 202 -4.74 -23.60 -11.76
CA GLY A 202 -5.05 -23.29 -13.16
C GLY A 202 -4.01 -22.40 -13.83
N ALA A 203 -4.44 -21.40 -14.58
CA ALA A 203 -3.55 -20.48 -15.27
C ALA A 203 -4.06 -19.02 -15.25
N GLU A 204 -3.12 -18.08 -15.13
CA GLU A 204 -3.37 -16.64 -15.10
C GLU A 204 -2.85 -16.00 -16.38
N VAL A 205 -3.66 -15.17 -17.03
CA VAL A 205 -3.30 -14.48 -18.27
C VAL A 205 -3.10 -12.99 -18.03
N PHE A 206 -1.96 -12.48 -18.49
CA PHE A 206 -1.68 -11.05 -18.55
C PHE A 206 -1.82 -10.57 -19.98
N TYR A 207 -2.34 -9.36 -20.16
CA TYR A 207 -2.57 -8.76 -21.47
C TYR A 207 -1.72 -7.49 -21.63
N TYR A 208 -1.21 -7.28 -22.84
CA TYR A 208 -0.94 -5.92 -23.31
C TYR A 208 -2.26 -5.15 -23.37
N TYR A 209 -2.24 -3.84 -23.17
CA TYR A 209 -3.41 -2.97 -23.34
C TYR A 209 -3.15 -2.00 -24.50
N GLN A 210 -4.23 -1.51 -25.13
CA GLN A 210 -4.20 -0.52 -26.22
C GLN A 210 -3.47 -1.00 -27.51
N PRO A 211 -4.00 -2.00 -28.24
CA PRO A 211 -5.18 -2.81 -27.94
C PRO A 211 -4.84 -4.06 -27.10
N MET A 212 -5.86 -4.69 -26.52
CA MET A 212 -5.70 -5.90 -25.73
C MET A 212 -5.15 -7.07 -26.55
N ARG A 213 -4.09 -7.72 -26.06
CA ARG A 213 -3.46 -8.93 -26.64
C ARG A 213 -2.83 -9.76 -25.54
N VAL A 214 -2.85 -11.09 -25.65
CA VAL A 214 -2.19 -11.96 -24.68
C VAL A 214 -0.69 -11.64 -24.63
N GLN A 215 -0.18 -11.38 -23.44
CA GLN A 215 1.24 -11.09 -23.18
C GLN A 215 1.92 -12.29 -22.53
N GLN A 216 1.25 -12.90 -21.55
CA GLN A 216 1.81 -13.97 -20.73
C GLN A 216 0.70 -14.87 -20.23
N ILE A 217 0.99 -16.17 -20.13
CA ILE A 217 0.17 -17.16 -19.44
C ILE A 217 1.05 -17.82 -18.38
N SER A 218 0.69 -17.69 -17.11
CA SER A 218 1.39 -18.31 -15.97
C SER A 218 0.63 -19.52 -15.47
N TYR A 219 1.33 -20.62 -15.21
CA TYR A 219 0.72 -21.90 -14.86
C TYR A 219 0.93 -22.24 -13.37
N TYR A 220 -0.14 -22.71 -12.73
CA TYR A 220 -0.18 -23.07 -11.31
C TYR A 220 -0.76 -24.49 -11.09
N PRO A 221 -0.13 -25.55 -11.63
CA PRO A 221 -0.69 -26.90 -11.57
C PRO A 221 -0.67 -27.56 -10.18
N PHE A 222 0.10 -27.01 -9.23
CA PHE A 222 0.28 -27.58 -7.88
C PHE A 222 -0.10 -26.62 -6.75
N GLY A 223 -0.99 -25.66 -7.01
CA GLY A 223 -1.31 -24.62 -6.01
C GLY A 223 -0.32 -23.45 -5.98
N GLN A 224 0.82 -23.58 -6.69
CA GLN A 224 1.91 -22.60 -6.75
C GLN A 224 2.41 -22.40 -8.18
N TYR A 225 3.11 -21.28 -8.41
CA TYR A 225 3.68 -20.93 -9.71
C TYR A 225 4.72 -21.96 -10.17
N LEU A 226 4.58 -22.45 -11.40
CA LEU A 226 5.53 -23.40 -11.99
C LEU A 226 6.33 -22.81 -13.16
N GLY A 227 5.67 -22.09 -14.07
CA GLY A 227 6.29 -21.57 -15.28
C GLY A 227 5.30 -20.78 -16.13
N GLU A 228 5.78 -20.26 -17.26
CA GLU A 228 5.04 -19.27 -18.02
C GLU A 228 5.34 -19.28 -19.54
N THR A 229 4.31 -18.99 -20.34
CA THR A 229 4.41 -18.77 -21.80
C THR A 229 4.31 -17.28 -22.06
N PHE A 230 5.20 -16.73 -22.88
CA PHE A 230 5.22 -15.31 -23.28
C PHE A 230 4.93 -15.13 -24.77
N TYR A 231 4.30 -14.00 -25.09
CA TYR A 231 3.96 -13.60 -26.45
C TYR A 231 4.52 -12.21 -26.77
N TYR A 232 4.92 -12.03 -28.03
CA TYR A 232 5.22 -10.73 -28.62
C TYR A 232 3.93 -9.92 -28.82
N ARG A 233 4.05 -8.60 -29.00
CA ARG A 233 2.87 -7.77 -29.30
C ARG A 233 2.17 -8.13 -30.59
N ASN A 234 2.86 -8.72 -31.57
CA ASN A 234 2.23 -9.22 -32.80
C ASN A 234 1.41 -10.51 -32.58
N GLY A 235 1.45 -11.10 -31.38
CA GLY A 235 0.75 -12.35 -31.03
C GLY A 235 1.59 -13.61 -31.23
N GLN A 236 2.80 -13.51 -31.80
CA GLN A 236 3.71 -14.63 -31.95
C GLN A 236 4.22 -15.11 -30.58
N VAL A 237 4.35 -16.42 -30.38
CA VAL A 237 4.94 -16.97 -29.15
C VAL A 237 6.42 -16.58 -29.09
N ARG A 238 6.85 -16.00 -27.97
CA ARG A 238 8.26 -15.68 -27.67
C ARG A 238 8.93 -16.78 -26.86
N THR A 239 8.21 -17.26 -25.85
CA THR A 239 8.67 -18.32 -24.95
C THR A 239 7.50 -19.26 -24.75
N LYS A 240 7.64 -20.52 -25.14
CA LYS A 240 6.63 -21.56 -24.94
C LYS A 240 7.04 -22.41 -23.75
N PHE A 241 6.19 -22.52 -22.74
CA PHE A 241 6.40 -23.46 -21.64
C PHE A 241 5.51 -24.69 -21.83
N GLU A 242 6.14 -25.86 -21.86
CA GLU A 242 5.51 -27.16 -22.06
C GLU A 242 5.70 -28.00 -20.80
N GLN A 243 4.64 -28.63 -20.33
CA GLN A 243 4.63 -29.43 -19.08
C GLN A 243 4.73 -30.94 -19.32
N LYS A 244 4.44 -31.38 -20.55
CA LYS A 244 4.45 -32.79 -20.96
C LYS A 244 5.02 -32.91 -22.38
N PRO A 245 5.73 -34.01 -22.71
CA PRO A 245 6.08 -35.14 -21.82
C PRO A 245 7.14 -34.79 -20.76
N GLU A 246 7.87 -33.69 -20.93
CA GLU A 246 8.83 -33.16 -19.96
C GLU A 246 8.64 -31.63 -19.81
N PHE A 247 9.20 -31.05 -18.75
CA PHE A 247 9.21 -29.59 -18.58
C PHE A 247 10.21 -28.96 -19.53
N LYS A 248 9.72 -28.15 -20.48
CA LYS A 248 10.55 -27.53 -21.52
C LYS A 248 10.17 -26.07 -21.74
N LYS A 249 11.16 -25.20 -21.90
CA LYS A 249 10.97 -23.86 -22.46
C LYS A 249 11.60 -23.79 -23.85
N SER A 250 10.81 -23.40 -24.84
CA SER A 250 11.25 -23.18 -26.23
C SER A 250 11.16 -21.70 -26.57
N PHE A 251 12.17 -21.13 -27.25
CA PHE A 251 12.29 -19.69 -27.48
C PHE A 251 12.26 -19.39 -28.98
N TYR A 252 11.60 -18.30 -29.37
CA TYR A 252 11.36 -17.96 -30.77
C TYR A 252 11.65 -16.48 -31.07
N THR A 253 12.03 -16.17 -32.31
CA THR A 253 12.12 -14.80 -32.83
C THR A 253 10.74 -14.18 -33.05
N LEU A 254 10.70 -12.87 -33.35
CA LEU A 254 9.47 -12.14 -33.64
C LEU A 254 8.72 -12.70 -34.87
N GLU A 255 9.46 -13.29 -35.81
CA GLU A 255 8.98 -13.97 -37.02
C GLU A 255 8.60 -15.44 -36.78
N GLY A 256 8.83 -15.95 -35.57
CA GLY A 256 8.48 -17.32 -35.18
C GLY A 256 9.55 -18.37 -35.47
N LYS A 257 10.79 -17.98 -35.79
CA LYS A 257 11.90 -18.94 -35.93
C LYS A 257 12.37 -19.41 -34.55
N GLU A 258 12.54 -20.72 -34.35
CA GLU A 258 13.08 -21.26 -33.09
C GLU A 258 14.55 -20.84 -32.90
N LEU A 259 14.85 -20.31 -31.72
CA LEU A 259 16.20 -19.94 -31.29
C LEU A 259 16.88 -21.10 -30.57
N GLY A 260 16.12 -21.85 -29.77
CA GLY A 260 16.59 -22.98 -28.99
C GLY A 260 15.61 -23.33 -27.88
N SER A 261 16.00 -24.29 -27.04
CA SER A 261 15.20 -24.72 -25.90
C SER A 261 16.06 -25.20 -24.74
N VAL A 262 15.43 -25.28 -23.56
CA VAL A 262 16.01 -25.82 -22.34
C VAL A 262 14.98 -26.70 -21.63
N THR A 263 15.42 -27.88 -21.19
CA THR A 263 14.62 -28.82 -20.40
C THR A 263 14.87 -28.63 -18.91
N TYR A 264 13.90 -29.00 -18.09
CA TYR A 264 13.93 -28.84 -16.65
C TYR A 264 13.58 -30.13 -15.93
N THR A 265 14.10 -30.26 -14.72
CA THR A 265 13.64 -31.23 -13.71
C THR A 265 12.87 -30.49 -12.63
N LEU A 266 11.92 -31.17 -11.99
CA LEU A 266 11.21 -30.63 -10.84
C LEU A 266 11.92 -31.08 -9.56
N ASP A 267 12.36 -30.14 -8.74
CA ASP A 267 12.99 -30.41 -7.44
C ASP A 267 12.33 -29.54 -6.37
N ASN A 268 11.74 -30.18 -5.36
CA ASN A 268 10.95 -29.54 -4.29
C ASN A 268 9.93 -28.51 -4.82
N GLY A 269 9.30 -28.80 -5.96
CA GLY A 269 8.30 -27.92 -6.58
C GLY A 269 8.84 -26.78 -7.43
N TYR A 270 10.16 -26.67 -7.61
CA TYR A 270 10.83 -25.66 -8.44
C TYR A 270 11.48 -26.29 -9.69
N LEU A 271 11.45 -25.56 -10.81
CA LEU A 271 12.11 -25.98 -12.03
C LEU A 271 13.62 -25.74 -11.95
N LYS A 272 14.41 -26.81 -12.09
CA LYS A 272 15.86 -26.76 -12.23
C LYS A 272 16.29 -27.06 -13.68
N PRO A 273 17.02 -26.15 -14.36
CA PRO A 273 17.52 -26.40 -15.70
C PRO A 273 18.35 -27.69 -15.77
N LYS A 274 18.08 -28.53 -16.77
CA LYS A 274 18.74 -29.82 -16.99
C LYS A 274 19.69 -29.76 -18.18
N ALA A 275 19.18 -29.44 -19.37
CA ALA A 275 19.98 -29.42 -20.58
C ALA A 275 19.42 -28.44 -21.62
N GLY A 276 20.30 -27.83 -22.41
CA GLY A 276 19.93 -26.91 -23.50
C GLY A 276 20.29 -25.45 -23.20
N THR A 277 19.75 -24.52 -23.99
CA THR A 277 20.05 -23.09 -23.88
C THR A 277 18.81 -22.29 -23.54
N GLU A 278 18.86 -21.59 -22.41
CA GLU A 278 17.87 -20.63 -21.96
C GLU A 278 18.16 -19.26 -22.58
N TYR A 279 17.13 -18.61 -23.14
CA TYR A 279 17.23 -17.27 -23.73
C TYR A 279 16.51 -16.24 -22.86
N HIS A 280 17.19 -15.15 -22.55
CA HIS A 280 16.63 -14.02 -21.81
C HIS A 280 16.50 -12.82 -22.73
N PHE A 281 15.27 -12.30 -22.83
CA PHE A 281 14.94 -11.15 -23.66
C PHE A 281 14.94 -9.85 -22.86
N SER A 282 15.15 -8.72 -23.54
CA SER A 282 15.06 -7.38 -22.94
C SER A 282 13.67 -7.14 -22.31
N TYR A 283 13.65 -6.58 -21.10
CA TYR A 283 12.42 -6.21 -20.39
C TYR A 283 11.82 -4.86 -20.86
N SER A 284 12.47 -4.15 -21.79
CA SER A 284 12.06 -2.81 -22.19
C SER A 284 10.69 -2.78 -22.90
N TYR A 285 9.72 -2.10 -22.30
CA TYR A 285 8.40 -1.81 -22.88
C TYR A 285 8.41 -0.85 -24.09
N LYS A 286 9.58 -0.28 -24.43
CA LYS A 286 9.71 0.61 -25.60
C LYS A 286 9.58 -0.20 -26.90
N ALA A 287 8.71 0.26 -27.79
CA ALA A 287 8.54 -0.30 -29.12
C ALA A 287 9.89 -0.41 -29.85
N GLY A 288 10.13 -1.55 -30.51
CA GLY A 288 11.36 -1.82 -31.28
C GLY A 288 12.48 -2.55 -30.52
N ARG A 289 12.32 -2.85 -29.22
CA ARG A 289 13.26 -3.71 -28.45
C ARG A 289 12.69 -5.09 -28.11
N GLU A 290 11.50 -5.39 -28.59
CA GLU A 290 10.82 -6.66 -28.37
C GLU A 290 11.49 -7.74 -29.23
N GLY A 291 12.11 -8.73 -28.58
CA GLY A 291 12.83 -9.81 -29.27
C GLY A 291 14.36 -9.70 -29.20
N VAL A 292 14.90 -8.62 -28.65
CA VAL A 292 16.33 -8.51 -28.38
C VAL A 292 16.70 -9.49 -27.26
N VAL A 293 17.51 -10.49 -27.60
CA VAL A 293 18.14 -11.40 -26.64
C VAL A 293 19.26 -10.64 -25.95
N ILE A 294 19.16 -10.47 -24.64
CA ILE A 294 20.19 -9.77 -23.84
C ILE A 294 21.21 -10.75 -23.25
N SER A 295 20.81 -12.00 -23.05
CA SER A 295 21.71 -13.05 -22.59
C SER A 295 21.19 -14.46 -22.85
N THR A 296 22.09 -15.44 -22.86
CA THR A 296 21.77 -16.86 -22.90
C THR A 296 22.54 -17.64 -21.83
N LYS A 297 21.95 -18.70 -21.31
CA LYS A 297 22.58 -19.66 -20.39
C LYS A 297 22.48 -21.06 -20.96
N THR A 298 23.61 -21.74 -21.14
CA THR A 298 23.64 -23.12 -21.64
C THR A 298 23.97 -24.09 -20.50
N PHE A 299 23.18 -25.16 -20.42
CA PHE A 299 23.28 -26.18 -19.40
C PHE A 299 23.53 -27.56 -20.02
N GLU A 300 24.33 -28.36 -19.32
CA GLU A 300 24.60 -29.77 -19.61
C GLU A 300 24.64 -30.52 -18.28
N ASP A 301 23.94 -31.66 -18.19
CA ASP A 301 23.81 -32.45 -16.95
C ASP A 301 23.50 -31.64 -15.68
N ALA A 302 22.54 -30.71 -15.80
CA ALA A 302 22.11 -29.79 -14.74
C ALA A 302 23.22 -28.85 -14.20
N LYS A 303 24.29 -28.65 -14.97
CA LYS A 303 25.37 -27.70 -14.67
C LYS A 303 25.38 -26.58 -15.70
N LEU A 304 25.62 -25.35 -15.24
CA LEU A 304 25.86 -24.21 -16.13
C LEU A 304 27.25 -24.39 -16.74
N ILE A 305 27.34 -24.42 -18.07
CA ILE A 305 28.62 -24.53 -18.80
C ILE A 305 29.00 -23.22 -19.50
N LYS A 306 28.00 -22.40 -19.86
CA LYS A 306 28.22 -21.17 -20.63
C LYS A 306 27.17 -20.10 -20.33
N TYR A 307 27.62 -18.85 -20.21
CA TYR A 307 26.78 -17.66 -20.12
C TYR A 307 27.22 -16.61 -21.12
N GLN A 308 26.31 -16.14 -21.98
CA GLN A 308 26.61 -15.13 -22.99
C GLN A 308 25.76 -13.88 -22.77
N LEU A 309 26.36 -12.70 -22.97
CA LEU A 309 25.68 -11.40 -23.03
C LEU A 309 25.76 -10.86 -24.46
N PHE A 310 24.75 -10.11 -24.89
CA PHE A 310 24.69 -9.54 -26.23
C PHE A 310 24.46 -8.03 -26.20
N TYR A 311 24.95 -7.34 -27.22
CA TYR A 311 24.57 -5.96 -27.53
C TYR A 311 23.15 -5.90 -28.11
N ASP A 312 22.53 -4.71 -28.12
CA ASP A 312 21.18 -4.49 -28.67
C ASP A 312 21.07 -4.92 -30.15
N ASN A 313 22.18 -4.95 -30.89
CA ASN A 313 22.26 -5.40 -32.29
C ASN A 313 22.47 -6.92 -32.45
N GLY A 314 22.46 -7.70 -31.36
CA GLY A 314 22.62 -9.15 -31.36
C GLY A 314 24.08 -9.65 -31.42
N ILE A 315 25.07 -8.76 -31.47
CA ILE A 315 26.49 -9.15 -31.44
C ILE A 315 26.88 -9.57 -30.02
N LEU A 316 27.66 -10.66 -29.91
CA LEU A 316 28.17 -11.16 -28.63
C LEU A 316 28.97 -10.05 -27.93
N LYS A 317 28.61 -9.74 -26.69
CA LYS A 317 29.27 -8.76 -25.82
C LYS A 317 30.27 -9.42 -24.89
N SER A 318 29.90 -10.58 -24.34
CA SER A 318 30.81 -11.40 -23.56
C SER A 318 30.34 -12.84 -23.51
N GLU A 319 31.29 -13.76 -23.37
CA GLU A 319 31.05 -15.17 -23.09
C GLU A 319 31.81 -15.57 -21.83
N THR A 320 31.15 -16.25 -20.90
CA THR A 320 31.74 -16.82 -19.69
C THR A 320 31.56 -18.33 -19.71
N THR A 321 32.66 -19.09 -19.59
CA THR A 321 32.65 -20.54 -19.46
C THR A 321 32.76 -20.95 -18.00
N TYR A 322 32.16 -22.10 -17.68
CA TYR A 322 32.09 -22.65 -16.34
C TYR A 322 32.56 -24.10 -16.35
N ASN A 323 33.30 -24.48 -15.33
CA ASN A 323 33.66 -25.86 -15.04
C ASN A 323 33.08 -26.24 -13.67
N ASN A 324 32.21 -27.26 -13.63
CA ASN A 324 31.51 -27.68 -12.41
C ASN A 324 30.81 -26.52 -11.66
N ASN A 325 30.13 -25.63 -12.39
CA ASN A 325 29.47 -24.41 -11.88
C ASN A 325 30.41 -23.32 -11.32
N THR A 326 31.73 -23.47 -11.46
CA THR A 326 32.71 -22.41 -11.14
C THR A 326 33.14 -21.70 -12.41
N LYS A 327 33.17 -20.36 -12.40
CA LYS A 327 33.68 -19.56 -13.52
C LYS A 327 35.13 -19.94 -13.82
N GLU A 328 35.42 -20.12 -15.10
CA GLU A 328 36.75 -20.47 -15.58
C GLU A 328 37.37 -19.32 -16.40
N LEU A 329 36.62 -18.82 -17.38
CA LEU A 329 37.08 -17.84 -18.35
C LEU A 329 35.94 -16.92 -18.73
N GLN A 330 36.23 -15.63 -18.88
CA GLN A 330 35.37 -14.70 -19.60
C GLN A 330 36.15 -14.02 -20.72
N VAL A 331 35.53 -13.92 -21.90
CA VAL A 331 36.02 -13.16 -23.06
C VAL A 331 34.99 -12.08 -23.37
N SER A 332 35.45 -10.86 -23.58
CA SER A 332 34.62 -9.70 -23.92
C SER A 332 34.93 -9.21 -25.32
N TYR A 333 33.90 -8.78 -26.04
CA TYR A 333 34.00 -8.33 -27.42
C TYR A 333 33.42 -6.92 -27.55
N ASN A 334 33.87 -6.16 -28.54
CA ASN A 334 33.26 -4.89 -28.91
C ASN A 334 32.00 -5.10 -29.78
N ASN A 335 31.32 -4.01 -30.12
CA ASN A 335 30.11 -4.04 -30.95
C ASN A 335 30.35 -4.39 -32.44
N LYS A 336 31.59 -4.74 -32.83
CA LYS A 336 31.95 -5.29 -34.13
C LYS A 336 32.31 -6.78 -34.04
N GLY A 337 32.31 -7.37 -32.85
CA GLY A 337 32.67 -8.77 -32.61
C GLY A 337 34.18 -9.01 -32.41
N GLU A 338 34.98 -7.96 -32.25
CA GLU A 338 36.43 -8.09 -32.00
C GLU A 338 36.68 -8.29 -30.50
N GLU A 339 37.55 -9.23 -30.13
CA GLU A 339 37.95 -9.45 -28.72
C GLU A 339 38.68 -8.22 -28.17
N ILE A 340 38.23 -7.73 -27.01
CA ILE A 340 38.79 -6.54 -26.34
C ILE A 340 39.31 -6.83 -24.93
N ALA A 341 38.89 -7.94 -24.32
CA ALA A 341 39.36 -8.33 -22.99
C ALA A 341 39.15 -9.83 -22.74
N ARG A 342 39.95 -10.36 -21.81
CA ARG A 342 39.93 -11.75 -21.38
C ARG A 342 40.40 -11.88 -19.94
N ILE A 343 39.66 -12.60 -19.10
CA ILE A 343 40.00 -12.86 -17.70
C ILE A 343 39.83 -14.33 -17.36
N ARG A 344 40.83 -14.91 -16.68
CA ARG A 344 40.72 -16.25 -16.07
C ARG A 344 40.36 -16.11 -14.59
N TYR A 345 39.51 -17.02 -14.11
CA TYR A 345 39.06 -17.06 -12.72
C TYR A 345 39.66 -18.25 -11.98
N LYS A 346 39.74 -18.13 -10.65
CA LYS A 346 40.08 -19.22 -9.72
C LYS A 346 39.10 -19.18 -8.55
N ASN A 347 38.28 -20.23 -8.38
CA ASN A 347 37.20 -20.28 -7.38
C ASN A 347 36.24 -19.08 -7.47
N ASP A 348 35.79 -18.76 -8.69
CA ASP A 348 34.92 -17.61 -9.01
C ASP A 348 35.53 -16.20 -8.81
N TYR A 349 36.78 -16.08 -8.36
CA TYR A 349 37.49 -14.81 -8.23
C TYR A 349 38.35 -14.51 -9.46
N PRO A 350 38.38 -13.26 -9.97
CA PRO A 350 39.30 -12.85 -11.04
C PRO A 350 40.75 -13.15 -10.65
N TYR A 351 41.50 -13.83 -11.53
CA TYR A 351 42.88 -14.25 -11.26
C TYR A 351 43.88 -13.50 -12.13
N THR A 352 43.86 -13.69 -13.46
CA THR A 352 44.81 -13.05 -14.37
C THR A 352 44.13 -12.66 -15.67
N GLY A 353 44.28 -11.39 -16.07
CA GLY A 353 43.71 -10.82 -17.29
C GLY A 353 42.89 -9.55 -17.02
N THR A 354 42.05 -9.18 -17.97
CA THR A 354 41.18 -7.99 -17.90
C THR A 354 39.72 -8.42 -17.98
N GLU A 355 38.93 -7.97 -17.01
CA GLU A 355 37.49 -8.19 -16.89
C GLU A 355 36.74 -6.91 -17.32
N ILE A 356 35.65 -7.05 -18.07
CA ILE A 356 34.76 -5.93 -18.41
C ILE A 356 33.36 -6.23 -17.89
N ILE A 357 32.89 -5.44 -16.93
CA ILE A 357 31.54 -5.55 -16.35
C ILE A 357 30.86 -4.19 -16.39
N GLY A 358 29.75 -4.09 -17.12
CA GLY A 358 29.01 -2.82 -17.25
C GLY A 358 29.86 -1.73 -17.88
N ASP A 359 29.99 -0.60 -17.18
CA ASP A 359 30.82 0.55 -17.56
C ASP A 359 32.17 0.53 -16.80
N LYS A 360 32.71 -0.66 -16.52
CA LYS A 360 33.98 -0.86 -15.81
C LYS A 360 34.89 -1.88 -16.49
N THR A 361 36.19 -1.63 -16.41
CA THR A 361 37.27 -2.49 -16.90
C THR A 361 38.30 -2.69 -15.79
N SER A 362 38.56 -3.93 -15.38
CA SER A 362 39.45 -4.24 -14.25
C SER A 362 40.53 -5.26 -14.66
N THR A 363 41.80 -4.92 -14.46
CA THR A 363 42.95 -5.77 -14.79
C THR A 363 43.53 -6.40 -13.53
N TYR A 364 43.75 -7.71 -13.56
CA TYR A 364 44.27 -8.53 -12.46
C TYR A 364 45.52 -9.30 -12.88
N LYS A 365 46.41 -9.53 -11.91
CA LYS A 365 47.55 -10.44 -12.03
C LYS A 365 47.66 -11.27 -10.76
N GLU A 366 47.56 -12.60 -10.90
CA GLU A 366 47.68 -13.56 -9.78
C GLU A 366 46.70 -13.26 -8.61
N GLY A 367 45.48 -12.86 -8.93
CA GLY A 367 44.42 -12.53 -7.97
C GLY A 367 44.51 -11.12 -7.38
N LYS A 368 45.53 -10.33 -7.75
CA LYS A 368 45.71 -8.95 -7.28
C LYS A 368 45.20 -7.96 -8.32
N LEU A 369 44.38 -7.00 -7.90
CA LEU A 369 43.94 -5.88 -8.74
C LEU A 369 45.14 -5.01 -9.11
N ILE A 370 45.36 -4.75 -10.39
CA ILE A 370 46.39 -3.82 -10.90
C ILE A 370 45.76 -2.45 -11.14
N LYS A 371 44.65 -2.41 -11.89
CA LYS A 371 43.91 -1.19 -12.22
C LYS A 371 42.45 -1.50 -12.49
N GLU A 372 41.52 -0.67 -12.02
CA GLU A 372 40.12 -0.63 -12.45
C GLU A 372 39.84 0.76 -13.05
N VAL A 373 39.22 0.80 -14.22
CA VAL A 373 38.77 2.03 -14.89
C VAL A 373 37.26 1.96 -14.99
N SER A 374 36.58 2.98 -14.48
CA SER A 374 35.13 3.15 -14.62
C SER A 374 34.84 4.39 -15.45
N TYR A 375 33.75 4.34 -16.22
CA TYR A 375 33.34 5.40 -17.13
C TYR A 375 32.07 6.08 -16.64
N TYR A 376 31.83 7.31 -17.11
CA TYR A 376 30.53 7.95 -16.92
C TYR A 376 29.42 7.10 -17.55
N PRO A 377 28.22 7.03 -16.95
CA PRO A 377 27.15 6.15 -17.43
C PRO A 377 26.86 6.32 -18.93
N LYS A 378 26.92 5.21 -19.67
CA LYS A 378 26.67 5.18 -21.14
C LYS A 378 27.65 6.01 -21.99
N THR A 379 28.82 6.38 -21.47
CA THR A 379 29.86 7.06 -22.25
C THR A 379 31.18 6.28 -22.21
N LYS A 380 32.17 6.72 -22.99
CA LYS A 380 33.55 6.22 -22.92
C LYS A 380 34.48 7.16 -22.13
N MET A 381 33.91 8.14 -21.44
CA MET A 381 34.66 9.16 -20.73
C MET A 381 35.04 8.60 -19.36
N VAL A 382 36.34 8.57 -19.07
CA VAL A 382 36.85 8.03 -17.81
C VAL A 382 36.28 8.85 -16.66
N PHE A 383 35.72 8.16 -15.67
CA PHE A 383 35.18 8.75 -14.45
C PHE A 383 36.11 8.51 -13.26
N CYS A 384 36.60 7.29 -13.10
CA CYS A 384 37.51 6.94 -12.02
C CYS A 384 38.52 5.87 -12.46
N GLU A 385 39.78 6.08 -12.12
CA GLU A 385 40.84 5.08 -12.18
C GLU A 385 41.22 4.66 -10.76
N LYS A 386 41.28 3.35 -10.51
CA LYS A 386 41.51 2.77 -9.19
C LYS A 386 42.69 1.81 -9.23
N THR A 387 43.59 1.91 -8.26
CA THR A 387 44.71 0.97 -8.04
C THR A 387 44.55 0.30 -6.67
N GLN A 388 45.61 -0.29 -6.13
CA GLN A 388 45.63 -0.77 -4.74
C GLN A 388 45.83 0.35 -3.71
N GLU A 389 46.28 1.52 -4.15
CA GLU A 389 46.71 2.63 -3.30
C GLU A 389 45.78 3.84 -3.39
N ALA A 390 45.13 4.06 -4.54
CA ALA A 390 44.29 5.22 -4.74
C ALA A 390 43.13 5.02 -5.73
N GLU A 391 42.12 5.88 -5.61
CA GLU A 391 41.09 6.16 -6.60
C GLU A 391 41.25 7.61 -7.11
N THR A 392 41.44 7.81 -8.41
CA THR A 392 41.60 9.12 -9.06
C THR A 392 40.38 9.40 -9.93
N TYR A 393 39.71 10.53 -9.69
CA TYR A 393 38.46 10.91 -10.35
C TYR A 393 38.67 12.01 -11.37
N PHE A 394 37.92 11.93 -12.47
CA PHE A 394 38.02 12.83 -13.61
C PHE A 394 36.65 13.45 -13.91
N ASN A 395 36.64 14.74 -14.29
CA ASN A 395 35.44 15.35 -14.87
C ASN A 395 35.24 14.91 -16.33
N LYS A 396 34.18 15.43 -16.96
CA LYS A 396 33.87 15.12 -18.37
C LYS A 396 34.93 15.64 -19.35
N GLU A 397 35.68 16.66 -18.98
CA GLU A 397 36.79 17.20 -19.78
C GLU A 397 38.10 16.40 -19.60
N GLY A 398 38.12 15.39 -18.72
CA GLY A 398 39.30 14.56 -18.43
C GLY A 398 40.27 15.18 -17.43
N LEU A 399 39.88 16.24 -16.72
CA LEU A 399 40.67 16.88 -15.67
C LEU A 399 40.45 16.15 -14.34
N ILE A 400 41.52 16.00 -13.55
CA ILE A 400 41.45 15.40 -12.21
C ILE A 400 40.65 16.33 -11.28
N ILE A 401 39.57 15.80 -10.69
CA ILE A 401 38.70 16.52 -9.75
C ILE A 401 38.88 16.07 -8.30
N GLY A 402 39.58 14.97 -8.08
CA GLY A 402 39.99 14.54 -6.75
C GLY A 402 40.63 13.16 -6.74
N THR A 403 41.26 12.86 -5.61
CA THR A 403 41.88 11.57 -5.33
C THR A 403 41.42 11.07 -3.97
N LEU A 404 41.41 9.76 -3.79
CA LEU A 404 41.16 9.08 -2.53
C LEU A 404 42.24 8.02 -2.32
N GLU A 405 43.02 8.16 -1.26
CA GLU A 405 43.91 7.11 -0.76
C GLU A 405 43.07 5.94 -0.22
N ILE A 406 43.45 4.72 -0.57
CA ILE A 406 42.76 3.49 -0.16
C ILE A 406 43.75 2.44 0.36
N ASP A 407 43.30 1.62 1.32
CA ASP A 407 43.95 0.36 1.71
C ASP A 407 43.17 -0.79 1.09
N TYR A 408 43.75 -1.43 0.07
CA TYR A 408 43.13 -2.54 -0.66
C TYR A 408 43.52 -3.89 -0.05
N LYS A 409 42.60 -4.54 0.68
CA LYS A 409 42.80 -5.87 1.29
C LYS A 409 41.56 -6.75 1.09
N ASN A 410 41.74 -8.04 0.81
CA ASN A 410 40.66 -9.02 0.64
C ASN A 410 39.56 -8.56 -0.33
N ASN A 411 39.95 -7.98 -1.48
CA ASN A 411 39.05 -7.41 -2.48
C ASN A 411 38.16 -6.24 -1.98
N TYR A 412 38.56 -5.60 -0.88
CA TYR A 412 37.89 -4.43 -0.32
C TYR A 412 38.83 -3.23 -0.31
N ALA A 413 38.39 -2.11 -0.89
CA ALA A 413 39.12 -0.85 -0.90
C ALA A 413 38.62 0.06 0.23
N LYS A 414 39.31 0.01 1.37
CA LYS A 414 38.99 0.87 2.50
C LYS A 414 39.46 2.29 2.19
N ALA A 415 38.56 3.26 2.20
CA ALA A 415 38.90 4.67 2.08
C ALA A 415 39.80 5.12 3.25
N LEU A 416 40.80 5.98 2.99
CA LEU A 416 41.68 6.59 3.99
C LEU A 416 41.54 8.11 3.99
N ASN A 417 42.10 8.78 2.97
CA ASN A 417 42.16 10.25 2.90
C ASN A 417 41.81 10.75 1.50
N GLY A 418 40.99 11.79 1.41
CA GLY A 418 40.64 12.44 0.13
C GLY A 418 39.17 12.37 -0.20
N LYS A 419 38.82 12.44 -1.49
CA LYS A 419 37.42 12.54 -1.96
C LYS A 419 37.03 11.39 -2.87
N ARG A 420 35.87 10.79 -2.58
CA ARG A 420 35.19 9.81 -3.42
C ARG A 420 34.02 10.46 -4.14
N PHE A 421 33.93 10.28 -5.45
CA PHE A 421 32.84 10.78 -6.27
C PHE A 421 31.97 9.63 -6.75
N TYR A 422 30.66 9.88 -6.85
CA TYR A 422 29.70 8.95 -7.43
C TYR A 422 29.07 9.60 -8.66
N PRO A 423 29.08 8.94 -9.84
CA PRO A 423 28.56 9.55 -11.05
C PRO A 423 27.04 9.65 -10.95
N GLY A 424 26.48 10.76 -11.46
CA GLY A 424 25.04 10.92 -11.59
C GLY A 424 24.53 10.38 -12.93
N TYR A 425 23.28 9.89 -12.98
CA TYR A 425 22.63 9.55 -14.26
C TYR A 425 22.12 10.81 -14.98
N ASP A 426 21.50 11.71 -14.22
CA ASP A 426 20.90 12.96 -14.70
C ASP A 426 21.61 14.23 -14.16
N THR A 427 22.67 14.04 -13.37
CA THR A 427 23.53 15.08 -12.78
C THR A 427 24.99 14.73 -13.06
N GLU A 428 25.92 15.67 -12.90
CA GLU A 428 27.36 15.37 -13.01
C GLU A 428 27.78 14.36 -11.93
N PHE A 429 27.35 14.58 -10.69
CA PHE A 429 27.57 13.70 -9.55
C PHE A 429 26.25 13.41 -8.85
N SER A 430 26.09 12.20 -8.31
CA SER A 430 25.00 11.86 -7.39
C SER A 430 25.40 12.10 -5.94
N SER A 431 26.68 11.89 -5.61
CA SER A 431 27.25 12.14 -4.30
C SER A 431 28.75 12.41 -4.37
N ILE A 432 29.25 13.20 -3.42
CA ILE A 432 30.67 13.44 -3.16
C ILE A 432 30.91 13.20 -1.67
N GLU A 433 31.87 12.35 -1.33
CA GLU A 433 32.24 12.01 0.04
C GLU A 433 33.69 12.38 0.31
N THR A 434 33.95 13.03 1.45
CA THR A 434 35.31 13.37 1.89
C THR A 434 35.68 12.49 3.09
N PHE A 435 36.84 11.84 3.03
CA PHE A 435 37.38 10.97 4.06
C PHE A 435 38.65 11.55 4.68
N LYS A 436 38.83 11.29 5.97
CA LYS A 436 40.05 11.56 6.72
C LYS A 436 40.30 10.42 7.71
N ASP A 437 41.52 9.88 7.72
CA ASP A 437 41.95 8.77 8.58
C ASP A 437 41.02 7.55 8.53
N GLY A 438 40.39 7.34 7.36
CA GLY A 438 39.43 6.27 7.10
C GLY A 438 38.01 6.50 7.59
N TYR A 439 37.69 7.70 8.08
CA TYR A 439 36.34 8.09 8.49
C TYR A 439 35.75 9.11 7.54
N LEU A 440 34.47 8.96 7.22
CA LEU A 440 33.69 9.95 6.49
C LEU A 440 33.56 11.21 7.34
N ILE A 441 33.91 12.38 6.79
CA ILE A 441 33.79 13.68 7.49
C ILE A 441 32.78 14.61 6.82
N GLU A 442 32.51 14.42 5.53
CA GLU A 442 31.58 15.23 4.75
C GLU A 442 30.96 14.39 3.63
N ARG A 443 29.65 14.56 3.39
CA ARG A 443 28.95 13.99 2.24
C ARG A 443 28.04 15.03 1.62
N THR A 444 28.21 15.32 0.33
CA THR A 444 27.28 16.15 -0.44
C THR A 444 26.51 15.29 -1.42
N ASN A 445 25.18 15.27 -1.31
CA ASN A 445 24.28 14.57 -2.23
C ASN A 445 23.62 15.56 -3.19
N TYR A 446 23.42 15.12 -4.43
CA TYR A 446 22.74 15.85 -5.50
C TYR A 446 21.58 15.01 -6.01
N ARG A 447 20.38 15.57 -6.01
CA ARG A 447 19.17 14.85 -6.42
C ARG A 447 18.42 15.62 -7.50
N PRO A 448 18.35 15.09 -8.73
CA PRO A 448 17.59 15.71 -9.80
C PRO A 448 16.09 15.46 -9.58
N LYS A 449 15.28 16.49 -9.80
CA LYS A 449 13.82 16.40 -9.85
C LYS A 449 13.34 17.00 -11.17
N THR A 450 12.57 16.22 -11.93
CA THR A 450 11.96 16.69 -13.17
C THR A 450 10.66 17.42 -12.86
N LEU A 451 10.54 18.67 -13.28
CA LEU A 451 9.33 19.48 -13.15
C LEU A 451 8.32 19.19 -14.27
N GLU A 452 7.15 19.82 -14.20
CA GLU A 452 6.04 19.65 -15.15
C GLU A 452 6.43 20.05 -16.59
N ASP A 453 7.19 21.13 -16.74
CA ASP A 453 7.74 21.62 -18.01
C ASP A 453 8.92 20.77 -18.52
N LYS A 454 9.20 19.63 -17.86
CA LYS A 454 10.32 18.71 -18.11
C LYS A 454 11.70 19.30 -17.83
N THR A 455 11.78 20.50 -17.23
CA THR A 455 13.06 21.02 -16.72
C THR A 455 13.53 20.21 -15.52
N LYS A 456 14.83 20.19 -15.29
CA LYS A 456 15.45 19.47 -14.16
C LYS A 456 15.98 20.48 -13.16
N GLN A 457 15.57 20.34 -11.91
CA GLN A 457 16.17 21.04 -10.77
C GLN A 457 17.04 20.08 -9.96
N ILE A 458 18.15 20.58 -9.43
CA ILE A 458 19.10 19.79 -8.64
C ILE A 458 19.03 20.26 -7.19
N TYR A 459 18.56 19.38 -6.32
CA TYR A 459 18.53 19.59 -4.88
C TYR A 459 19.85 19.13 -4.26
N LYS A 460 20.49 20.01 -3.51
CA LYS A 460 21.79 19.76 -2.85
C LYS A 460 21.61 19.68 -1.34
N ARG A 461 22.27 18.71 -0.72
CA ARG A 461 22.38 18.56 0.74
C ARG A 461 23.79 18.15 1.11
N THR A 462 24.37 18.82 2.10
CA THR A 462 25.69 18.48 2.65
C THR A 462 25.56 18.07 4.12
N GLU A 463 26.11 16.92 4.46
CA GLU A 463 26.15 16.36 5.81
C GLU A 463 27.60 16.34 6.29
N TYR A 464 27.82 16.68 7.56
CA TYR A 464 29.12 16.66 8.20
C TYR A 464 29.11 15.68 9.37
N TYR A 465 30.22 14.97 9.55
CA TYR A 465 30.36 13.87 10.50
C TYR A 465 31.52 14.13 11.43
N LYS A 466 31.39 13.67 12.68
CA LYS A 466 32.47 13.75 13.67
C LYS A 466 33.57 12.76 13.31
N SER A 467 34.79 13.28 13.12
CA SER A 467 35.99 12.48 12.86
C SER A 467 36.16 11.35 13.88
N GLY A 468 36.54 10.16 13.39
CA GLY A 468 36.68 8.94 14.20
C GLY A 468 35.36 8.20 14.48
N THR A 469 34.22 8.72 14.03
CA THR A 469 32.89 8.13 14.27
C THR A 469 32.02 8.23 13.01
N TYR A 470 30.79 7.70 13.08
CA TYR A 470 29.76 7.90 12.06
C TYR A 470 28.67 8.87 12.51
N ASP A 471 28.93 9.64 13.57
CA ASP A 471 27.95 10.56 14.15
C ASP A 471 27.81 11.80 13.26
N LYS A 472 26.62 12.01 12.69
CA LYS A 472 26.27 13.26 11.99
C LYS A 472 26.25 14.41 13.01
N ILE A 473 26.98 15.49 12.72
CA ILE A 473 27.08 16.69 13.59
C ILE A 473 26.45 17.93 12.98
N ARG A 474 26.31 17.98 11.65
CA ARG A 474 25.73 19.12 10.95
C ARG A 474 25.15 18.71 9.60
N GLU A 475 24.11 19.39 9.16
CA GLU A 475 23.47 19.23 7.86
C GLU A 475 23.10 20.59 7.30
N VAL A 476 23.47 20.83 6.04
CA VAL A 476 23.12 22.04 5.29
C VAL A 476 22.31 21.63 4.07
N VAL A 477 21.11 22.18 3.96
CA VAL A 477 20.25 22.03 2.77
C VAL A 477 20.28 23.35 2.01
N TYR A 478 20.26 23.27 0.67
CA TYR A 478 20.37 24.43 -0.20
C TYR A 478 19.10 24.60 -1.04
N TYR A 479 18.78 25.84 -1.35
CA TYR A 479 17.85 26.17 -2.43
C TYR A 479 18.47 25.84 -3.79
N ASN A 480 17.62 25.68 -4.81
CA ASN A 480 18.08 25.38 -6.17
C ASN A 480 19.01 26.45 -6.78
N ASN A 481 18.99 27.69 -6.29
CA ASN A 481 19.91 28.75 -6.70
C ASN A 481 21.30 28.66 -6.02
N GLY A 482 21.51 27.67 -5.15
CA GLY A 482 22.76 27.43 -4.42
C GLY A 482 22.86 28.10 -3.05
N SER A 483 21.95 29.02 -2.71
CA SER A 483 21.88 29.65 -1.39
C SER A 483 21.52 28.65 -0.29
N LYS A 484 21.98 28.88 0.94
CA LYS A 484 21.58 28.04 2.08
C LYS A 484 20.08 28.17 2.33
N GLN A 485 19.41 27.05 2.58
CA GLN A 485 18.02 26.97 3.02
C GLN A 485 17.96 26.71 4.53
N SER A 486 18.71 25.71 5.00
CA SER A 486 18.82 25.38 6.41
C SER A 486 20.22 24.92 6.77
N ASP A 487 20.64 25.19 8.00
CA ASP A 487 21.89 24.77 8.60
C ASP A 487 21.61 24.26 10.02
N ILE A 488 21.64 22.94 10.18
CA ILE A 488 21.18 22.24 11.39
C ILE A 488 22.35 21.49 12.02
N THR A 489 22.53 21.66 13.32
CA THR A 489 23.52 20.94 14.13
C THR A 489 22.88 19.77 14.88
N TYR A 490 23.69 18.76 15.21
CA TYR A 490 23.26 17.51 15.80
C TYR A 490 24.17 17.07 16.96
N LYS A 491 23.60 16.35 17.92
CA LYS A 491 24.30 15.58 18.96
C LYS A 491 23.75 14.16 18.97
N GLY A 492 24.52 13.21 18.43
CA GLY A 492 24.01 11.87 18.11
C GLY A 492 22.92 11.95 17.04
N TYR A 493 21.78 11.28 17.25
CA TYR A 493 20.64 11.33 16.33
C TYR A 493 19.72 12.55 16.51
N ASN A 494 19.98 13.39 17.53
CA ASN A 494 19.09 14.50 17.88
C ASN A 494 19.58 15.83 17.30
N LYS A 495 18.67 16.59 16.69
CA LYS A 495 18.92 17.99 16.28
C LYS A 495 19.13 18.86 17.52
N THR A 496 20.03 19.84 17.44
CA THR A 496 20.33 20.76 18.55
C THR A 496 19.96 22.21 18.22
N LEU A 497 20.47 22.76 17.12
CA LEU A 497 20.18 24.14 16.68
C LEU A 497 19.98 24.16 15.16
N GLY A 498 18.92 24.80 14.70
CA GLY A 498 18.67 25.09 13.28
C GLY A 498 18.76 26.59 12.99
N LYS A 499 19.43 26.96 11.91
CA LYS A 499 19.41 28.29 11.29
C LYS A 499 18.73 28.18 9.93
N PHE A 500 17.79 29.08 9.65
CA PHE A 500 16.99 29.07 8.43
C PHE A 500 17.18 30.38 7.68
N TYR A 501 17.28 30.27 6.37
CA TYR A 501 17.61 31.39 5.49
C TYR A 501 16.58 31.49 4.37
N ASN A 502 16.41 32.68 3.79
CA ASN A 502 15.66 32.84 2.55
C ASN A 502 16.57 32.65 1.31
N GLU A 503 16.00 32.72 0.10
CA GLU A 503 16.76 32.53 -1.15
C GLU A 503 17.85 33.59 -1.41
N LYS A 504 17.90 34.66 -0.60
CA LYS A 504 18.95 35.71 -0.62
C LYS A 504 20.02 35.51 0.45
N GLU A 505 20.04 34.36 1.12
CA GLU A 505 20.91 34.04 2.28
C GLU A 505 20.70 34.91 3.53
N GLU A 506 19.57 35.59 3.65
CA GLU A 506 19.23 36.35 4.87
C GLU A 506 18.68 35.39 5.94
N LEU A 507 19.16 35.51 7.18
CA LEU A 507 18.69 34.68 8.29
C LEU A 507 17.25 35.06 8.67
N ILE A 508 16.30 34.15 8.49
CA ILE A 508 14.87 34.36 8.75
C ILE A 508 14.38 33.67 10.03
N GLY A 509 15.19 32.80 10.62
CA GLY A 509 14.82 32.11 11.86
C GLY A 509 15.97 31.30 12.46
N THR A 510 15.91 31.14 13.77
CA THR A 510 16.76 30.23 14.54
C THR A 510 15.90 29.43 15.50
N TYR A 511 16.17 28.15 15.65
CA TYR A 511 15.41 27.27 16.53
C TYR A 511 16.30 26.34 17.34
N ASP A 512 16.20 26.41 18.66
CA ASP A 512 16.82 25.47 19.59
C ASP A 512 15.89 24.28 19.77
N TYR A 513 16.29 23.13 19.22
CA TYR A 513 15.50 21.89 19.26
C TYR A 513 15.45 21.27 20.66
N THR A 514 16.43 21.56 21.52
CA THR A 514 16.49 21.03 22.89
C THR A 514 15.53 21.79 23.79
N LYS A 515 15.53 23.12 23.69
CA LYS A 515 14.63 24.00 24.44
C LYS A 515 13.25 24.14 23.80
N LYS A 516 13.12 23.78 22.53
CA LYS A 516 11.95 24.07 21.67
C LYS A 516 11.63 25.56 21.70
N ASP A 517 12.62 26.37 21.31
CA ASP A 517 12.59 27.82 21.43
C ASP A 517 13.08 28.49 20.14
N GLY A 518 12.35 29.51 19.69
CA GLY A 518 12.65 30.29 18.49
C GLY A 518 11.71 30.00 17.32
N VAL A 519 12.18 30.25 16.09
CA VAL A 519 11.40 30.15 14.84
C VAL A 519 11.96 29.02 13.97
N LEU A 520 11.15 27.97 13.81
CA LEU A 520 11.40 26.79 12.98
C LEU A 520 10.78 26.94 11.59
N TYR A 521 11.52 26.56 10.56
CA TYR A 521 11.02 26.37 9.20
C TYR A 521 11.22 24.92 8.76
N GLU A 522 10.20 24.32 8.15
CA GLU A 522 10.29 23.03 7.45
C GLU A 522 9.77 23.19 6.02
N PHE A 523 10.36 22.44 5.09
CA PHE A 523 10.09 22.53 3.66
C PHE A 523 9.49 21.22 3.16
N PHE A 524 8.70 21.30 2.09
CA PHE A 524 8.28 20.09 1.39
C PHE A 524 9.50 19.30 0.90
N TYR A 525 9.36 17.97 0.84
CA TYR A 525 10.44 17.08 0.44
C TYR A 525 11.01 17.47 -0.94
N GLU A 526 12.33 17.73 -0.98
CA GLU A 526 13.07 18.17 -2.18
C GLU A 526 12.35 19.33 -2.87
N SER A 527 12.23 20.44 -2.13
CA SER A 527 11.54 21.67 -2.57
C SER A 527 12.11 22.93 -1.92
N ASN A 528 11.92 24.06 -2.59
CA ASN A 528 12.11 25.40 -2.03
C ASN A 528 10.87 25.89 -1.25
N VAL A 529 9.74 25.18 -1.33
CA VAL A 529 8.45 25.60 -0.77
C VAL A 529 8.35 25.23 0.71
N ILE A 530 8.00 26.22 1.54
CA ILE A 530 7.81 26.05 2.98
C ILE A 530 6.55 25.22 3.24
N GLN A 531 6.67 24.20 4.08
CA GLN A 531 5.58 23.39 4.58
C GLN A 531 5.12 23.85 5.97
N ILE A 532 6.06 24.21 6.85
CA ILE A 532 5.77 24.64 8.22
C ILE A 532 6.61 25.87 8.56
N ARG A 533 5.97 26.87 9.15
CA ARG A 533 6.62 27.92 9.95
C ARG A 533 6.04 27.85 11.36
N LYS A 534 6.87 27.58 12.36
CA LYS A 534 6.45 27.43 13.76
C LYS A 534 7.32 28.28 14.67
N GLU A 535 6.69 28.98 15.59
CA GLU A 535 7.35 29.81 16.61
C GLU A 535 6.96 29.29 17.99
N GLU A 536 7.96 28.97 18.81
CA GLU A 536 7.78 28.42 20.16
C GLU A 536 8.69 29.14 21.17
N LYS A 537 8.27 29.13 22.43
CA LYS A 537 9.06 29.62 23.56
C LYS A 537 9.06 28.57 24.67
N ASN A 538 10.22 28.01 24.97
CA ASN A 538 10.39 26.89 25.93
C ASN A 538 9.36 25.74 25.73
N GLY A 539 9.06 25.38 24.49
CA GLY A 539 8.10 24.32 24.14
C GLY A 539 6.63 24.73 24.08
N ALA A 540 6.27 25.95 24.48
CA ALA A 540 4.93 26.49 24.27
C ALA A 540 4.81 27.10 22.86
N LEU A 541 3.76 26.73 22.13
CA LEU A 541 3.45 27.28 20.81
C LEU A 541 3.07 28.76 20.92
N ILE A 542 3.64 29.61 20.04
CA ILE A 542 3.29 31.03 19.91
C ILE A 542 2.57 31.27 18.58
N LYS A 543 3.17 30.83 17.46
CA LYS A 543 2.57 30.93 16.11
C LYS A 543 2.82 29.69 15.26
N LEU A 544 1.87 29.34 14.40
CA LEU A 544 2.00 28.26 13.42
C LEU A 544 1.40 28.69 12.09
N LYS A 545 2.09 28.39 10.98
CA LYS A 545 1.51 28.26 9.65
C LYS A 545 1.91 26.91 9.09
N LYS A 546 0.93 26.11 8.68
CA LYS A 546 1.12 24.76 8.15
C LYS A 546 0.42 24.62 6.81
N TYR A 547 1.15 24.10 5.83
CA TYR A 547 0.68 23.83 4.49
C TYR A 547 0.68 22.32 4.23
N ASP A 548 -0.29 21.83 3.44
CA ASP A 548 -0.32 20.46 2.91
C ASP A 548 -0.52 20.53 1.39
N TYR A 549 -0.32 19.42 0.71
CA TYR A 549 -0.69 19.29 -0.70
C TYR A 549 -2.21 19.28 -0.83
N GLY A 550 -2.74 20.08 -1.78
CA GLY A 550 -4.16 20.10 -2.12
C GLY A 550 -4.71 18.78 -2.70
N LEU A 551 -6.00 18.77 -3.05
CA LEU A 551 -6.72 17.58 -3.54
C LEU A 551 -6.22 17.06 -4.89
N ASN A 552 -5.83 17.93 -5.81
CA ASN A 552 -5.39 17.57 -7.17
C ASN A 552 -3.87 17.45 -7.23
N ARG A 553 -3.33 16.33 -6.70
CA ARG A 553 -1.90 16.06 -6.72
C ARG A 553 -1.47 15.54 -8.09
N SER A 554 -0.78 16.37 -8.86
CA SER A 554 -0.01 15.90 -10.02
C SER A 554 1.36 15.40 -9.57
N TYR A 555 1.88 14.37 -10.24
CA TYR A 555 3.23 13.87 -9.97
C TYR A 555 4.25 15.01 -10.16
N ASN A 556 5.13 15.21 -9.18
CA ASN A 556 6.14 16.28 -9.10
C ASN A 556 5.64 17.73 -8.92
N GLN A 557 4.34 17.98 -8.70
CA GLN A 557 3.81 19.32 -8.43
C GLN A 557 3.65 19.58 -6.92
N ILE A 558 4.04 20.78 -6.46
CA ILE A 558 3.81 21.24 -5.09
C ILE A 558 2.99 22.52 -5.16
N ASN A 559 1.67 22.38 -5.08
CA ASN A 559 0.73 23.49 -4.91
C ASN A 559 0.25 23.46 -3.45
N PRO A 560 0.95 24.17 -2.54
CA PRO A 560 0.65 24.12 -1.12
C PRO A 560 -0.66 24.85 -0.84
N VAL A 561 -1.50 24.25 0.00
CA VAL A 561 -2.72 24.87 0.56
C VAL A 561 -2.48 25.07 2.05
N LEU A 562 -2.73 26.28 2.56
CA LEU A 562 -2.70 26.57 3.99
C LEU A 562 -3.79 25.74 4.65
N ILE A 563 -3.45 24.94 5.67
CA ILE A 563 -4.41 24.08 6.40
C ILE A 563 -4.55 24.46 7.87
N GLU A 564 -3.53 25.09 8.47
CA GLU A 564 -3.58 25.59 9.84
C GLU A 564 -2.81 26.90 9.95
N GLU A 565 -3.44 27.88 10.60
CA GLU A 565 -2.84 29.14 11.02
C GLU A 565 -3.20 29.39 12.47
N ILE A 566 -2.21 29.49 13.35
CA ILE A 566 -2.42 29.71 14.79
C ILE A 566 -1.58 30.89 15.24
N ASP A 567 -2.20 31.82 15.95
CA ASP A 567 -1.55 32.83 16.77
C ASP A 567 -2.18 32.80 18.16
N VAL A 568 -1.47 32.27 19.15
CA VAL A 568 -2.03 32.05 20.49
C VAL A 568 -2.35 33.35 21.25
N THR A 569 -1.92 34.50 20.72
CA THR A 569 -2.26 35.83 21.24
C THR A 569 -3.60 36.35 20.73
N CYS A 570 -4.17 35.69 19.72
CA CYS A 570 -5.36 36.16 19.01
C CYS A 570 -6.32 35.01 18.70
N CYS A 571 -6.00 34.19 17.70
CA CYS A 571 -6.91 33.19 17.17
C CYS A 571 -6.19 32.11 16.35
N SER A 572 -6.93 31.05 16.05
CA SER A 572 -6.56 30.03 15.07
C SER A 572 -7.59 29.93 13.96
N LYS A 573 -7.12 29.67 12.74
CA LYS A 573 -7.94 29.33 11.57
C LYS A 573 -7.45 28.01 10.99
N TYR A 574 -8.39 27.17 10.62
CA TYR A 574 -8.15 25.86 10.03
C TYR A 574 -8.85 25.82 8.68
N TYR A 575 -8.20 25.23 7.69
CA TYR A 575 -8.70 25.21 6.33
C TYR A 575 -8.72 23.78 5.78
N SER A 576 -9.70 23.49 4.93
CA SER A 576 -9.80 22.23 4.20
C SER A 576 -8.74 22.13 3.09
N LYS A 577 -8.58 20.95 2.49
CA LYS A 577 -7.58 20.71 1.43
C LYS A 577 -7.88 21.40 0.09
N ASP A 578 -9.07 21.96 -0.06
CA ASP A 578 -9.48 22.86 -1.14
C ASP A 578 -9.41 24.35 -0.75
N GLY A 579 -8.91 24.67 0.45
CA GLY A 579 -8.61 26.04 0.89
C GLY A 579 -9.77 26.80 1.54
N GLN A 580 -10.88 26.14 1.87
CA GLN A 580 -12.02 26.78 2.52
C GLN A 580 -11.83 26.84 4.04
N LEU A 581 -12.32 27.90 4.68
CA LEU A 581 -12.30 28.01 6.15
C LEU A 581 -13.15 26.90 6.76
N PHE A 582 -12.53 26.10 7.62
CA PHE A 582 -13.06 24.84 8.15
C PHE A 582 -13.40 24.93 9.65
N ALA A 583 -12.61 25.68 10.41
CA ALA A 583 -12.84 25.97 11.82
C ALA A 583 -12.07 27.23 12.25
N GLU A 584 -12.54 27.91 13.30
CA GLU A 584 -11.84 29.03 13.91
C GLU A 584 -12.08 29.12 15.42
N ALA A 585 -11.07 29.58 16.16
CA ALA A 585 -11.18 29.74 17.61
C ALA A 585 -10.37 30.94 18.10
N ILE A 586 -10.86 31.59 19.16
CA ILE A 586 -10.20 32.68 19.88
C ILE A 586 -9.35 32.09 20.99
N TYR A 587 -8.17 32.66 21.21
CA TYR A 587 -7.25 32.25 22.27
C TYR A 587 -7.27 33.28 23.41
N LYS A 588 -7.06 32.80 24.63
CA LYS A 588 -6.85 33.61 25.83
C LYS A 588 -5.77 32.95 26.69
N ASP A 589 -4.79 33.73 27.13
CA ASP A 589 -3.67 33.25 27.96
C ASP A 589 -2.93 32.04 27.34
N GLY A 590 -2.79 32.05 26.01
CA GLY A 590 -2.10 31.01 25.26
C GLY A 590 -2.92 29.73 25.00
N LEU A 591 -4.17 29.67 25.44
CA LEU A 591 -5.05 28.51 25.29
C LEU A 591 -6.31 28.85 24.48
N PRO A 592 -6.89 27.88 23.75
CA PRO A 592 -8.20 28.07 23.12
C PRO A 592 -9.26 28.45 24.17
N TRP A 593 -10.00 29.53 23.93
CA TRP A 593 -11.00 30.07 24.85
C TRP A 593 -12.44 29.88 24.36
N SER A 594 -12.69 30.15 23.08
CA SER A 594 -14.02 30.04 22.49
C SER A 594 -13.96 29.79 20.97
N GLY A 595 -14.87 28.97 20.45
CA GLY A 595 -14.97 28.64 19.02
C GLY A 595 -14.67 27.17 18.76
N THR A 596 -14.24 26.83 17.56
CA THR A 596 -14.00 25.46 17.13
C THR A 596 -12.54 25.28 16.70
N ILE A 597 -11.86 24.29 17.26
CA ILE A 597 -10.50 23.92 16.88
C ILE A 597 -10.50 22.66 16.01
N TYR A 598 -9.50 22.55 15.13
CA TYR A 598 -9.27 21.33 14.37
C TYR A 598 -7.78 20.96 14.39
N ASP A 599 -7.42 19.79 14.93
CA ASP A 599 -6.05 19.28 14.85
C ASP A 599 -5.90 18.38 13.62
N SER A 600 -5.14 18.81 12.61
CA SER A 600 -4.91 18.02 11.39
C SER A 600 -4.20 16.68 11.64
N SER A 601 -3.46 16.56 12.75
CA SER A 601 -2.69 15.35 13.08
C SER A 601 -3.61 14.25 13.62
N SER A 602 -4.43 14.58 14.62
CA SER A 602 -5.44 13.66 15.16
C SER A 602 -6.73 13.59 14.33
N ARG A 603 -6.93 14.58 13.44
CA ARG A 603 -8.12 14.78 12.59
C ARG A 603 -9.37 15.00 13.42
N ILE A 604 -9.23 15.69 14.54
CA ILE A 604 -10.30 15.92 15.51
C ILE A 604 -10.72 17.38 15.45
N LYS A 605 -12.02 17.61 15.30
CA LYS A 605 -12.70 18.88 15.42
C LYS A 605 -13.45 18.93 16.75
N LEU A 606 -13.30 20.03 17.50
CA LEU A 606 -13.82 20.20 18.86
C LEU A 606 -14.31 21.62 19.08
N ASP A 607 -15.45 21.77 19.75
CA ASP A 607 -15.89 23.06 20.26
C ASP A 607 -15.29 23.35 21.64
N ILE A 608 -14.90 24.61 21.82
CA ILE A 608 -14.37 25.17 23.06
C ILE A 608 -15.29 26.29 23.50
N LYS A 609 -15.66 26.30 24.78
CA LYS A 609 -16.41 27.37 25.43
C LYS A 609 -15.80 27.68 26.78
N ASN A 610 -15.46 28.95 27.02
CA ASN A 610 -14.81 29.41 28.25
C ASN A 610 -13.59 28.57 28.65
N GLY A 611 -12.76 28.21 27.68
CA GLY A 611 -11.51 27.48 27.90
C GLY A 611 -11.65 25.97 28.08
N VAL A 612 -12.85 25.40 27.99
CA VAL A 612 -13.10 23.96 28.14
C VAL A 612 -13.79 23.37 26.92
N LYS A 613 -13.58 22.07 26.66
CA LYS A 613 -14.32 21.34 25.62
C LYS A 613 -15.78 21.25 26.05
N ASP A 614 -16.65 21.88 25.28
CA ASP A 614 -18.08 21.98 25.58
C ASP A 614 -18.83 22.24 24.28
N GLY A 615 -19.48 21.19 23.75
CA GLY A 615 -20.06 21.17 22.42
C GLY A 615 -19.59 19.99 21.58
N ILE A 616 -19.49 20.19 20.27
CA ILE A 616 -19.34 19.12 19.27
C ILE A 616 -17.96 18.47 19.36
N TYR A 617 -17.93 17.15 19.15
CA TYR A 617 -16.74 16.36 18.83
C TYR A 617 -16.93 15.62 17.52
N GLU A 618 -15.98 15.75 16.61
CA GLU A 618 -15.96 15.00 15.34
C GLU A 618 -14.54 14.55 15.00
N LYS A 619 -14.40 13.28 14.62
CA LYS A 619 -13.16 12.71 14.10
C LYS A 619 -13.30 12.41 12.62
N TYR A 620 -12.36 12.86 11.82
CA TYR A 620 -12.41 12.79 10.36
C TYR A 620 -11.45 11.72 9.80
N SER A 621 -11.80 11.24 8.61
CA SER A 621 -10.92 10.43 7.75
C SER A 621 -9.71 11.25 7.26
N TYR A 622 -8.68 10.57 6.74
CA TYR A 622 -7.42 11.21 6.32
C TYR A 622 -7.60 12.36 5.32
N ASN A 623 -8.58 12.25 4.44
CA ASN A 623 -8.88 13.28 3.44
C ASN A 623 -9.93 14.30 3.91
N GLN A 624 -10.35 14.27 5.18
CA GLN A 624 -11.38 15.12 5.78
C GLN A 624 -12.80 14.99 5.18
N ASN A 625 -12.99 14.04 4.26
CA ASN A 625 -14.25 13.89 3.54
C ASN A 625 -15.29 13.02 4.28
N GLN A 626 -14.98 12.46 5.45
CA GLN A 626 -15.89 11.55 6.16
C GLN A 626 -15.66 11.66 7.66
N ILE A 627 -16.75 11.76 8.42
CA ILE A 627 -16.74 11.63 9.87
C ILE A 627 -16.69 10.14 10.21
N LEU A 628 -15.69 9.74 10.99
CA LEU A 628 -15.47 8.40 11.52
C LEU A 628 -16.03 8.24 12.93
N GLU A 629 -16.14 9.34 13.68
CA GLU A 629 -16.73 9.34 15.01
C GLU A 629 -17.32 10.72 15.30
N LYS A 630 -18.47 10.79 15.95
CA LYS A 630 -19.01 12.06 16.46
C LYS A 630 -19.73 11.89 17.79
N GLY A 631 -19.75 12.94 18.58
CA GLY A 631 -20.42 13.01 19.88
C GLY A 631 -20.33 14.43 20.42
N GLN A 632 -20.39 14.56 21.74
CA GLN A 632 -20.29 15.86 22.41
C GLN A 632 -19.45 15.76 23.69
N TYR A 633 -18.87 16.89 24.06
CA TYR A 633 -18.25 17.10 25.35
C TYR A 633 -19.11 18.06 26.17
N VAL A 634 -19.15 17.84 27.48
CA VAL A 634 -19.69 18.78 28.47
C VAL A 634 -18.60 18.97 29.52
N LYS A 635 -18.10 20.21 29.67
CA LYS A 635 -17.04 20.57 30.64
C LYS A 635 -15.86 19.60 30.64
N ASN A 636 -15.21 19.44 29.49
CA ASN A 636 -14.06 18.56 29.24
C ASN A 636 -14.32 17.05 29.26
N LYS A 637 -15.55 16.59 29.51
CA LYS A 637 -15.88 15.16 29.56
C LYS A 637 -16.83 14.73 28.44
N LYS A 638 -16.63 13.54 27.88
CA LYS A 638 -17.62 12.91 26.98
C LYS A 638 -18.93 12.72 27.74
N ASP A 639 -20.02 13.16 27.13
CA ASP A 639 -21.36 13.05 27.71
C ASP A 639 -22.41 12.85 26.62
N GLY A 640 -23.34 11.93 26.79
CA GLY A 640 -24.34 11.57 25.79
C GLY A 640 -23.86 10.57 24.73
N VAL A 641 -24.52 10.56 23.58
CA VAL A 641 -24.36 9.49 22.58
C VAL A 641 -23.25 9.80 21.58
N PHE A 642 -22.26 8.90 21.52
CA PHE A 642 -21.23 8.87 20.50
C PHE A 642 -21.60 7.87 19.41
N LYS A 643 -21.36 8.24 18.14
CA LYS A 643 -21.60 7.42 16.95
C LYS A 643 -20.29 7.18 16.22
N THR A 644 -20.00 5.94 15.87
CA THR A 644 -18.82 5.57 15.08
C THR A 644 -19.25 5.07 13.70
N TYR A 645 -18.52 5.47 12.67
CA TYR A 645 -18.78 5.12 11.27
C TYR A 645 -17.54 4.47 10.64
N ASN A 646 -17.76 3.61 9.64
CA ASN A 646 -16.67 3.11 8.81
C ASN A 646 -16.26 4.13 7.73
N SER A 647 -15.26 3.80 6.92
CA SER A 647 -14.81 4.67 5.81
C SER A 647 -15.87 4.91 4.73
N ARG A 648 -16.90 4.04 4.65
CA ARG A 648 -18.06 4.19 3.77
C ARG A 648 -19.14 5.11 4.34
N GLY A 649 -19.00 5.53 5.59
CA GLY A 649 -20.01 6.32 6.31
C GLY A 649 -21.17 5.49 6.85
N GLU A 650 -21.03 4.16 6.91
CA GLU A 650 -22.02 3.27 7.53
C GLU A 650 -21.83 3.29 9.05
N LEU A 651 -22.93 3.38 9.80
CA LEU A 651 -22.92 3.42 11.26
C LEU A 651 -22.51 2.05 11.80
N LEU A 652 -21.41 1.99 12.55
CA LEU A 652 -20.89 0.76 13.15
C LEU A 652 -21.43 0.54 14.56
N ASN A 653 -21.48 1.60 15.37
CA ASN A 653 -22.01 1.53 16.71
C ASN A 653 -22.43 2.90 17.25
N THR A 654 -23.31 2.87 18.25
CA THR A 654 -23.63 3.97 19.15
C THR A 654 -23.21 3.59 20.57
N LYS A 655 -22.74 4.56 21.35
CA LYS A 655 -22.28 4.37 22.72
C LYS A 655 -22.67 5.56 23.58
N THR A 656 -23.28 5.31 24.73
CA THR A 656 -23.66 6.38 25.67
C THR A 656 -22.57 6.57 26.73
N TYR A 657 -22.12 7.81 26.88
CA TYR A 657 -21.14 8.20 27.88
C TYR A 657 -21.75 9.14 28.91
N LYS A 658 -21.24 9.08 30.14
CA LYS A 658 -21.51 10.05 31.20
C LYS A 658 -20.22 10.30 31.95
N ASN A 659 -19.76 11.55 31.99
CA ASN A 659 -18.50 11.92 32.63
C ASN A 659 -17.29 11.07 32.19
N ASP A 660 -17.09 10.91 30.87
CA ASP A 660 -16.05 10.09 30.23
C ASP A 660 -16.21 8.56 30.32
N LEU A 661 -17.13 8.04 31.14
CA LEU A 661 -17.36 6.61 31.30
C LEU A 661 -18.51 6.14 30.41
N LEU A 662 -18.40 4.97 29.79
CA LEU A 662 -19.54 4.27 29.18
C LEU A 662 -20.58 3.99 30.27
N ASN A 663 -21.74 4.60 30.11
CA ASN A 663 -22.82 4.49 31.07
C ASN A 663 -24.15 4.65 30.31
N GLY A 664 -24.93 3.57 30.25
CA GLY A 664 -26.11 3.45 29.41
C GLY A 664 -25.89 2.52 28.21
N GLU A 665 -26.69 2.72 27.17
CA GLU A 665 -26.78 1.79 26.04
C GLU A 665 -25.61 1.93 25.06
N ALA A 666 -25.14 0.77 24.56
CA ALA A 666 -24.25 0.63 23.43
C ALA A 666 -24.86 -0.35 22.41
N ILE A 667 -25.05 0.12 21.17
CA ILE A 667 -25.66 -0.65 20.07
C ILE A 667 -24.63 -0.85 18.97
N TYR A 668 -24.54 -2.06 18.43
CA TYR A 668 -23.65 -2.39 17.32
C TYR A 668 -24.46 -2.86 16.13
N TYR A 669 -24.03 -2.44 14.93
CA TYR A 669 -24.72 -2.70 13.67
C TYR A 669 -23.85 -3.55 12.75
N ASN A 670 -24.48 -4.38 11.91
CA ASN A 670 -23.79 -5.05 10.80
C ASN A 670 -23.71 -4.18 9.55
N ASP A 671 -23.09 -4.71 8.49
CA ASP A 671 -22.96 -4.04 7.19
C ASP A 671 -24.30 -3.72 6.50
N LYS A 672 -25.40 -4.35 6.93
CA LYS A 672 -26.77 -4.05 6.46
C LYS A 672 -27.45 -2.95 7.28
N GLY A 673 -26.84 -2.48 8.36
CA GLY A 673 -27.41 -1.53 9.30
C GLY A 673 -28.38 -2.14 10.32
N GLU A 674 -28.42 -3.47 10.42
CA GLU A 674 -29.25 -4.19 11.39
C GLU A 674 -28.50 -4.29 12.73
N ILE A 675 -29.24 -4.20 13.84
CA ILE A 675 -28.68 -4.35 15.19
C ILE A 675 -28.22 -5.80 15.37
N VAL A 676 -26.94 -5.99 15.70
CA VAL A 676 -26.37 -7.31 16.03
C VAL A 676 -26.08 -7.48 17.51
N SER A 677 -25.97 -6.39 18.27
CA SER A 677 -25.57 -6.41 19.67
C SER A 677 -26.13 -5.17 20.37
N THR A 678 -26.73 -5.38 21.55
CA THR A 678 -27.14 -4.30 22.46
C THR A 678 -26.63 -4.62 23.86
N LEU A 679 -25.90 -3.69 24.46
CA LEU A 679 -25.36 -3.78 25.82
C LEU A 679 -25.75 -2.56 26.62
N ILE A 680 -26.01 -2.75 27.89
CA ILE A 680 -26.07 -1.67 28.87
C ILE A 680 -24.76 -1.70 29.66
N PHE A 681 -24.08 -0.56 29.70
CA PHE A 681 -22.87 -0.36 30.49
C PHE A 681 -23.18 0.42 31.77
N LYS A 682 -22.47 0.09 32.84
CA LYS A 682 -22.41 0.88 34.07
C LYS A 682 -20.94 1.07 34.44
N ASP A 683 -20.48 2.32 34.38
CA ASP A 683 -19.11 2.72 34.71
C ASP A 683 -18.04 1.88 33.97
N ASP A 684 -18.12 1.89 32.64
CA ASP A 684 -17.27 1.14 31.69
C ASP A 684 -17.39 -0.38 31.70
N LYS A 685 -18.22 -0.95 32.57
CA LYS A 685 -18.44 -2.41 32.65
C LYS A 685 -19.76 -2.81 31.99
N PRO A 686 -19.78 -3.88 31.17
CA PRO A 686 -21.03 -4.49 30.71
C PRO A 686 -21.88 -4.90 31.92
N PHE A 687 -23.14 -4.49 31.94
CA PHE A 687 -24.09 -4.78 33.01
C PHE A 687 -25.17 -5.75 32.53
N GLU A 688 -25.80 -5.44 31.40
CA GLU A 688 -26.91 -6.22 30.83
C GLU A 688 -26.79 -6.32 29.31
N GLY A 689 -27.32 -7.40 28.74
CA GLY A 689 -27.46 -7.57 27.30
C GLY A 689 -26.40 -8.46 26.64
N LYS A 690 -26.20 -8.28 25.34
CA LYS A 690 -25.42 -9.20 24.49
C LYS A 690 -24.26 -8.48 23.82
N LYS A 691 -23.08 -9.08 23.90
CA LYS A 691 -21.84 -8.65 23.25
C LYS A 691 -21.46 -9.62 22.14
N ILE A 692 -21.32 -9.09 20.92
CA ILE A 692 -20.78 -9.82 19.77
C ILE A 692 -19.28 -9.55 19.63
N ILE A 693 -18.49 -10.61 19.58
CA ILE A 693 -17.05 -10.60 19.37
C ILE A 693 -16.77 -11.19 17.99
N ASN A 694 -16.35 -10.34 17.06
CA ASN A 694 -15.95 -10.76 15.72
C ASN A 694 -14.51 -11.29 15.76
N ASN A 695 -14.32 -12.56 15.38
CA ASN A 695 -12.99 -13.15 15.22
C ASN A 695 -12.43 -12.79 13.83
N SER A 696 -11.14 -12.46 13.75
CA SER A 696 -10.49 -11.87 12.57
C SER A 696 -10.40 -12.76 11.32
N TYR A 697 -10.88 -14.01 11.36
CA TYR A 697 -10.67 -15.04 10.31
C TYR A 697 -11.95 -15.67 9.76
N ASN A 698 -12.95 -14.88 9.35
CA ASN A 698 -14.18 -15.38 8.71
C ASN A 698 -15.01 -16.42 9.50
N THR A 699 -14.71 -16.68 10.77
CA THR A 699 -15.53 -17.55 11.63
C THR A 699 -16.76 -16.80 12.14
N THR A 700 -17.87 -17.52 12.35
CA THR A 700 -19.08 -16.99 12.98
C THR A 700 -18.73 -16.26 14.30
N PRO A 701 -19.29 -15.06 14.55
CA PRO A 701 -18.98 -14.30 15.76
C PRO A 701 -19.30 -15.06 17.05
N THR A 702 -18.55 -14.79 18.11
CA THR A 702 -18.86 -15.27 19.46
C THR A 702 -19.84 -14.31 20.13
N GLU A 703 -20.85 -14.82 20.82
CA GLU A 703 -21.82 -14.04 21.60
C GLU A 703 -21.61 -14.27 23.10
N GLU A 704 -21.49 -13.20 23.87
CA GLU A 704 -21.51 -13.23 25.35
C GLU A 704 -22.77 -12.53 25.83
N THR A 705 -23.53 -13.15 26.74
CA THR A 705 -24.70 -12.57 27.40
C THR A 705 -24.34 -12.20 28.83
N PHE A 706 -24.65 -10.98 29.23
CA PHE A 706 -24.41 -10.41 30.55
C PHE A 706 -25.74 -10.21 31.27
N SER A 707 -25.75 -10.48 32.57
CA SER A 707 -26.82 -10.05 33.48
C SER A 707 -26.23 -9.68 34.83
N ASP A 708 -26.73 -8.60 35.43
CA ASP A 708 -26.22 -8.00 36.68
C ASP A 708 -24.68 -7.83 36.74
N GLY A 709 -24.05 -7.53 35.60
CA GLY A 709 -22.61 -7.31 35.50
C GLY A 709 -21.76 -8.58 35.33
N PHE A 710 -22.38 -9.75 35.30
CA PHE A 710 -21.69 -11.03 35.11
C PHE A 710 -22.05 -11.67 33.78
N ILE A 711 -21.08 -12.35 33.15
CA ILE A 711 -21.39 -13.24 32.03
C ILE A 711 -22.25 -14.37 32.58
N THR A 712 -23.36 -14.68 31.90
CA THR A 712 -24.24 -15.81 32.23
C THR A 712 -24.21 -16.89 31.15
N LYS A 713 -23.85 -16.50 29.92
CA LYS A 713 -23.82 -17.40 28.76
C LYS A 713 -22.83 -16.93 27.71
N LYS A 714 -22.13 -17.87 27.09
CA LYS A 714 -21.32 -17.66 25.89
C LYS A 714 -21.71 -18.63 24.80
N VAL A 715 -21.74 -18.17 23.57
CA VAL A 715 -21.98 -18.97 22.38
C VAL A 715 -20.83 -18.75 21.41
N SER A 716 -20.07 -19.80 21.13
CA SER A 716 -18.94 -19.77 20.18
C SER A 716 -19.13 -20.79 19.06
N TYR A 717 -18.31 -20.67 18.03
CA TYR A 717 -18.37 -21.52 16.84
C TYR A 717 -16.96 -21.96 16.43
N ASP A 718 -16.84 -23.22 16.04
CA ASP A 718 -15.64 -23.81 15.44
C ASP A 718 -16.01 -24.58 14.16
N GLU A 719 -15.05 -25.29 13.56
CA GLU A 719 -15.27 -26.11 12.36
C GLU A 719 -16.27 -27.26 12.58
N ASN A 720 -16.45 -27.69 13.83
CA ASN A 720 -17.26 -28.84 14.25
C ASN A 720 -18.67 -28.44 14.68
N GLY A 721 -18.94 -27.16 14.92
CA GLY A 721 -20.28 -26.63 15.19
C GLY A 721 -20.32 -25.54 16.26
N LYS A 722 -21.48 -25.39 16.88
CA LYS A 722 -21.75 -24.41 17.93
C LYS A 722 -21.36 -24.97 19.31
N CYS A 723 -20.77 -24.15 20.16
CA CYS A 723 -20.57 -24.44 21.59
C CYS A 723 -21.32 -23.40 22.44
N VAL A 724 -22.03 -23.87 23.47
CA VAL A 724 -22.78 -23.06 24.42
C VAL A 724 -22.22 -23.30 25.80
N SER A 725 -21.63 -22.27 26.39
CA SER A 725 -21.05 -22.28 27.74
C SER A 725 -21.96 -21.51 28.69
N LYS A 726 -22.27 -22.10 29.84
CA LYS A 726 -23.03 -21.51 30.95
C LYS A 726 -22.04 -20.97 31.99
N TYR A 727 -22.36 -19.79 32.51
CA TYR A 727 -21.57 -19.14 33.56
C TYR A 727 -22.45 -18.89 34.78
N GLU A 728 -21.87 -19.03 35.96
CA GLU A 728 -22.47 -18.69 37.25
C GLU A 728 -21.52 -17.76 37.99
N ASN A 729 -22.01 -16.58 38.42
CA ASN A 729 -21.19 -15.51 39.01
C ASN A 729 -19.95 -15.12 38.18
N GLY A 730 -20.04 -15.25 36.85
CA GLY A 730 -18.94 -14.94 35.92
C GLY A 730 -17.91 -16.03 35.72
N GLU A 731 -18.02 -17.18 36.41
CA GLU A 731 -17.17 -18.36 36.18
C GLU A 731 -17.89 -19.38 35.30
N GLU A 732 -17.17 -19.96 34.32
CA GLU A 732 -17.74 -21.00 33.46
C GLU A 732 -17.96 -22.26 34.31
N VAL A 733 -19.15 -22.86 34.20
CA VAL A 733 -19.52 -24.07 34.97
C VAL A 733 -19.81 -25.28 34.09
N GLU A 734 -20.31 -25.06 32.88
CA GLU A 734 -20.70 -26.12 31.96
C GLU A 734 -20.62 -25.65 30.51
N SER A 735 -20.19 -26.53 29.62
CA SER A 735 -20.16 -26.28 28.18
C SER A 735 -20.75 -27.45 27.40
N ILE A 736 -21.56 -27.13 26.39
CA ILE A 736 -22.19 -28.10 25.48
C ILE A 736 -21.84 -27.72 24.04
N ALA A 737 -21.11 -28.59 23.33
CA ALA A 737 -20.88 -28.48 21.90
C ALA A 737 -21.88 -29.32 21.11
N TYR A 738 -22.25 -28.84 19.94
CA TYR A 738 -23.21 -29.44 19.02
C TYR A 738 -22.52 -29.82 17.70
N TYR A 739 -23.09 -30.77 16.98
CA TYR A 739 -22.65 -31.08 15.63
C TYR A 739 -22.95 -29.92 14.68
N LYS A 740 -22.08 -29.72 13.69
CA LYS A 740 -22.25 -28.74 12.62
C LYS A 740 -23.63 -28.92 11.97
N ASP A 741 -24.33 -27.80 11.78
CA ASP A 741 -25.66 -27.74 11.16
C ASP A 741 -26.73 -28.61 11.84
N SER A 742 -26.57 -28.90 13.15
CA SER A 742 -27.47 -29.76 13.92
C SER A 742 -27.68 -29.26 15.36
N ASN A 743 -28.86 -29.55 15.93
CA ASN A 743 -29.17 -29.33 17.35
C ASN A 743 -28.82 -30.53 18.24
N LYS A 744 -28.19 -31.57 17.69
CA LYS A 744 -27.74 -32.74 18.45
C LYS A 744 -26.43 -32.44 19.19
N LYS A 745 -26.40 -32.78 20.48
CA LYS A 745 -25.18 -32.65 21.29
C LYS A 745 -24.08 -33.51 20.68
N ARG A 746 -22.87 -32.99 20.74
CA ARG A 746 -21.63 -33.63 20.33
C ARG A 746 -20.75 -33.89 21.55
N LEU A 747 -20.68 -32.92 22.46
CA LEU A 747 -19.84 -32.96 23.65
C LEU A 747 -20.51 -32.19 24.78
N LYS A 748 -20.41 -32.69 26.01
CA LYS A 748 -20.78 -31.97 27.23
C LYS A 748 -19.65 -32.11 28.26
N TYR A 749 -19.29 -31.02 28.94
CA TYR A 749 -18.33 -31.08 30.04
C TYR A 749 -18.59 -29.99 31.08
N SER A 750 -18.13 -30.25 32.30
CA SER A 750 -18.13 -29.28 33.39
C SER A 750 -16.74 -28.71 33.64
N VAL A 751 -16.70 -27.46 34.07
CA VAL A 751 -15.48 -26.75 34.40
C VAL A 751 -15.62 -26.11 35.77
N ASP A 752 -14.49 -26.05 36.48
CA ASP A 752 -14.33 -25.31 37.71
C ASP A 752 -13.18 -24.32 37.48
N LYS A 753 -13.53 -23.04 37.43
CA LYS A 753 -12.68 -21.91 36.97
C LYS A 753 -12.17 -22.10 35.53
N TYR A 754 -11.04 -22.79 35.38
CA TYR A 754 -10.36 -23.04 34.10
C TYR A 754 -10.07 -24.52 33.86
N TYR A 755 -10.42 -25.37 34.82
CA TYR A 755 -10.10 -26.78 34.78
C TYR A 755 -11.34 -27.61 34.51
N ILE A 756 -11.26 -28.54 33.56
CA ILE A 756 -12.23 -29.61 33.43
C ILE A 756 -12.25 -30.38 34.75
N ASN A 757 -13.41 -30.43 35.38
CA ASN A 757 -13.62 -31.09 36.65
C ASN A 757 -14.99 -31.77 36.62
N GLY A 758 -15.01 -33.10 36.77
CA GLY A 758 -16.20 -33.92 36.60
C GLY A 758 -16.25 -34.66 35.25
N GLU A 759 -17.45 -34.85 34.71
CA GLU A 759 -17.66 -35.70 33.54
C GLU A 759 -17.45 -34.95 32.22
N VAL A 760 -16.83 -35.63 31.26
CA VAL A 760 -16.81 -35.27 29.83
C VAL A 760 -17.58 -36.35 29.08
N ILE A 761 -18.68 -35.97 28.43
CA ILE A 761 -19.59 -36.88 27.75
C ILE A 761 -19.57 -36.61 26.25
N ARG A 762 -19.28 -37.64 25.47
CA ARG A 762 -19.35 -37.66 24.01
C ARG A 762 -20.70 -38.23 23.58
N TYR A 763 -21.32 -37.59 22.59
CA TYR A 763 -22.55 -38.05 21.97
C TYR A 763 -22.26 -38.46 20.52
N ASP A 764 -23.03 -39.42 20.00
CA ASP A 764 -23.01 -39.78 18.57
C ASP A 764 -23.86 -38.83 17.71
N LYS A 765 -23.85 -39.03 16.39
CA LYS A 765 -24.62 -38.18 15.44
C LYS A 765 -26.14 -38.24 15.65
N SER A 766 -26.67 -39.28 16.32
CA SER A 766 -28.10 -39.38 16.67
C SER A 766 -28.46 -38.55 17.92
N GLY A 767 -27.44 -38.20 18.72
CA GLY A 767 -27.53 -37.52 19.99
C GLY A 767 -27.55 -38.46 21.19
N THR A 768 -27.17 -39.74 21.01
CA THR A 768 -27.09 -40.74 22.08
C THR A 768 -25.70 -40.70 22.73
N GLU A 769 -25.62 -40.91 24.05
CA GLU A 769 -24.33 -40.95 24.75
C GLU A 769 -23.48 -42.12 24.25
N GLN A 770 -22.30 -41.81 23.73
CA GLN A 770 -21.37 -42.77 23.12
C GLN A 770 -20.27 -43.15 24.11
N ASN A 771 -19.67 -42.15 24.75
CA ASN A 771 -18.54 -42.34 25.67
C ASN A 771 -18.57 -41.30 26.79
N LYS A 772 -17.94 -41.66 27.91
CA LYS A 772 -17.81 -40.81 29.09
C LYS A 772 -16.40 -40.94 29.67
N ALA A 773 -15.85 -39.83 30.14
CA ALA A 773 -14.60 -39.76 30.88
C ALA A 773 -14.76 -38.90 32.14
N ILE A 774 -13.98 -39.20 33.18
CA ILE A 774 -13.94 -38.47 34.44
C ILE A 774 -12.63 -37.70 34.52
N PHE A 775 -12.72 -36.41 34.84
CA PHE A 775 -11.59 -35.50 34.99
C PHE A 775 -11.54 -34.91 36.38
N LYS A 776 -10.32 -34.65 36.85
CA LYS A 776 -10.05 -33.84 38.05
C LYS A 776 -8.95 -32.84 37.73
N ASN A 777 -9.27 -31.55 37.76
CA ASN A 777 -8.33 -30.47 37.47
C ASN A 777 -7.55 -30.65 36.14
N ASN A 778 -8.25 -30.83 35.01
CA ASN A 778 -7.68 -31.14 33.67
C ASN A 778 -6.95 -32.48 33.55
N LYS A 779 -6.91 -33.31 34.60
CA LYS A 779 -6.31 -34.65 34.55
C LYS A 779 -7.37 -35.69 34.25
N LEU A 780 -7.16 -36.51 33.22
CA LEU A 780 -8.02 -37.66 32.94
C LEU A 780 -7.84 -38.72 34.03
N GLU A 781 -8.89 -39.02 34.79
CA GLU A 781 -8.90 -40.04 35.84
C GLU A 781 -9.31 -41.41 35.30
N SER A 782 -10.39 -41.48 34.51
CA SER A 782 -10.89 -42.73 33.94
C SER A 782 -11.84 -42.48 32.74
N GLY A 783 -12.15 -43.54 32.00
CA GLY A 783 -13.12 -43.53 30.90
C GLY A 783 -12.49 -43.21 29.54
N VAL A 784 -13.33 -42.81 28.59
CA VAL A 784 -12.94 -42.60 27.19
C VAL A 784 -13.21 -41.15 26.78
N VAL A 785 -12.17 -40.46 26.30
CA VAL A 785 -12.23 -39.07 25.84
C VAL A 785 -11.71 -38.94 24.40
N TYR A 786 -12.27 -38.00 23.66
CA TYR A 786 -11.87 -37.67 22.30
C TYR A 786 -11.14 -36.34 22.32
N LEU A 787 -9.91 -36.30 21.82
CA LEU A 787 -9.07 -35.11 21.78
C LEU A 787 -8.78 -34.67 20.34
N SER A 788 -8.57 -33.36 20.14
CA SER A 788 -8.27 -32.79 18.83
C SER A 788 -6.95 -33.36 18.28
N GLY A 789 -6.93 -33.65 16.97
CA GLY A 789 -5.72 -34.12 16.29
C GLY A 789 -4.57 -33.11 16.30
N SER A 790 -4.88 -31.82 16.48
CA SER A 790 -3.89 -30.74 16.61
C SER A 790 -2.86 -30.96 17.72
N ILE A 791 -3.20 -31.75 18.74
CA ILE A 791 -2.31 -32.07 19.87
C ILE A 791 -1.17 -33.00 19.44
N ALA A 792 -1.36 -33.79 18.38
CA ALA A 792 -0.35 -34.73 17.90
C ALA A 792 0.74 -34.08 17.02
N TYR A 793 0.63 -32.78 16.69
CA TYR A 793 1.51 -32.07 15.74
C TYR A 793 1.65 -32.75 14.37
N ASP A 794 0.66 -33.55 13.97
CA ASP A 794 0.59 -34.25 12.69
C ASP A 794 -0.74 -33.93 12.00
N ASN A 795 -0.66 -33.26 10.85
CA ASN A 795 -1.84 -32.84 10.08
C ASN A 795 -2.66 -34.01 9.50
N ASN A 796 -2.12 -35.23 9.52
CA ASN A 796 -2.84 -36.43 9.10
C ASN A 796 -3.81 -36.95 10.18
N VAL A 797 -3.65 -36.52 11.44
CA VAL A 797 -4.52 -36.91 12.56
C VAL A 797 -5.72 -35.96 12.63
N LYS A 798 -6.93 -36.50 12.44
CA LYS A 798 -8.19 -35.76 12.61
C LYS A 798 -8.53 -35.61 14.10
N TYR A 799 -8.51 -36.72 14.84
CA TYR A 799 -8.76 -36.75 16.28
C TYR A 799 -8.13 -37.98 16.95
N ILE A 800 -8.10 -37.96 18.28
CA ILE A 800 -7.46 -38.95 19.13
C ILE A 800 -8.50 -39.54 20.07
N ILE A 801 -8.56 -40.87 20.19
CA ILE A 801 -9.39 -41.55 21.20
C ILE A 801 -8.46 -42.05 22.30
N LEU A 802 -8.69 -41.56 23.51
CA LEU A 802 -7.92 -41.92 24.69
C LEU A 802 -8.82 -42.62 25.70
N SER A 803 -8.46 -43.84 26.12
CA SER A 803 -9.21 -44.66 27.07
C SER A 803 -8.35 -45.01 28.26
N LYS A 804 -8.75 -44.59 29.46
CA LYS A 804 -8.05 -44.84 30.72
C LYS A 804 -8.89 -45.72 31.65
N GLN A 805 -8.33 -46.84 32.05
CA GLN A 805 -8.82 -47.75 33.08
C GLN A 805 -7.84 -47.76 34.26
N THR A 806 -8.19 -48.45 35.35
CA THR A 806 -7.36 -48.49 36.57
C THR A 806 -5.93 -49.00 36.31
N ASP A 807 -5.78 -49.98 35.41
CA ASP A 807 -4.54 -50.70 35.12
C ASP A 807 -4.11 -50.60 33.65
N LYS A 808 -4.80 -49.80 32.84
CA LYS A 808 -4.60 -49.79 31.39
C LYS A 808 -4.90 -48.43 30.76
N LEU A 809 -4.07 -48.03 29.81
CA LEU A 809 -4.25 -46.84 28.99
C LEU A 809 -4.12 -47.19 27.51
N THR A 810 -5.15 -46.86 26.73
CA THR A 810 -5.17 -47.10 25.28
C THR A 810 -5.31 -45.78 24.53
N ILE A 811 -4.55 -45.64 23.46
CA ILE A 811 -4.61 -44.50 22.54
C ILE A 811 -4.85 -44.98 21.10
N LYS A 812 -5.74 -44.28 20.40
CA LYS A 812 -5.95 -44.39 18.95
C LYS A 812 -5.82 -43.03 18.31
N LEU A 813 -4.97 -42.91 17.29
CA LEU A 813 -4.97 -41.76 16.40
C LEU A 813 -5.85 -42.11 15.19
N ILE A 814 -6.78 -41.22 14.84
CA ILE A 814 -7.74 -41.42 13.75
C ILE A 814 -7.46 -40.42 12.63
N GLY A 815 -7.38 -40.90 11.40
CA GLY A 815 -7.14 -40.10 10.19
C GLY A 815 -8.38 -39.38 9.67
N HIS A 816 -8.20 -38.58 8.61
CA HIS A 816 -9.29 -37.81 7.99
C HIS A 816 -10.36 -38.69 7.31
N ASN A 817 -10.02 -39.92 6.93
CA ASN A 817 -10.95 -40.91 6.36
C ASN A 817 -11.56 -41.82 7.44
N ASP A 818 -11.48 -41.43 8.72
CA ASP A 818 -11.94 -42.18 9.88
C ASP A 818 -11.26 -43.57 10.06
N GLU A 819 -10.07 -43.74 9.50
CA GLU A 819 -9.20 -44.90 9.66
C GLU A 819 -8.33 -44.79 10.92
N THR A 820 -7.99 -45.92 11.56
CA THR A 820 -7.00 -45.93 12.64
C THR A 820 -5.60 -45.89 12.05
N ILE A 821 -4.90 -44.76 12.20
CA ILE A 821 -3.52 -44.56 11.71
C ILE A 821 -2.48 -45.06 12.73
N PHE A 822 -2.83 -45.07 14.02
CA PHE A 822 -1.96 -45.58 15.07
C PHE A 822 -2.77 -46.10 16.25
N PHE A 823 -2.29 -47.20 16.84
CA PHE A 823 -2.85 -47.80 18.04
C PHE A 823 -1.72 -48.14 19.01
N ALA A 824 -1.87 -47.75 20.28
CA ALA A 824 -1.00 -48.23 21.34
C ALA A 824 -1.78 -48.50 22.62
N ASN A 825 -1.24 -49.41 23.42
CA ASN A 825 -1.76 -49.79 24.72
C ASN A 825 -0.61 -49.88 25.72
N GLN A 826 -0.81 -49.33 26.91
CA GLN A 826 0.15 -49.32 28.01
C GLN A 826 -0.52 -49.81 29.30
N ASN A 827 0.07 -50.80 29.96
CA ASN A 827 -0.37 -51.23 31.29
C ASN A 827 0.11 -50.22 32.35
N LEU A 828 -0.79 -49.76 33.22
CA LEU A 828 -0.55 -48.82 34.30
C LEU A 828 -0.30 -49.59 35.61
N LYS A 829 0.91 -49.49 36.16
CA LYS A 829 1.22 -49.98 37.52
C LYS A 829 1.13 -48.82 38.52
N LYS A 830 0.58 -49.08 39.71
CA LYS A 830 0.47 -48.09 40.79
C LYS A 830 1.85 -47.49 41.09
N GLY A 831 2.00 -46.18 40.92
CA GLY A 831 3.26 -45.44 41.15
C GLY A 831 4.18 -45.24 39.93
N TYR A 832 3.85 -45.78 38.75
CA TYR A 832 4.65 -45.58 37.53
C TYR A 832 4.10 -44.45 36.66
N SER A 833 5.00 -43.62 36.11
CA SER A 833 4.65 -42.51 35.22
C SER A 833 4.33 -42.99 33.78
N VAL A 834 3.52 -42.21 33.06
CA VAL A 834 3.00 -42.53 31.72
C VAL A 834 4.00 -42.23 30.60
N ASN A 835 5.27 -42.59 30.83
CA ASN A 835 6.42 -42.11 30.05
C ASN A 835 6.36 -42.44 28.55
N TYR A 836 5.75 -43.57 28.17
CA TYR A 836 5.72 -43.99 26.76
C TYR A 836 4.70 -43.20 25.94
N ILE A 837 3.52 -42.93 26.49
CA ILE A 837 2.50 -42.14 25.80
C ILE A 837 2.86 -40.65 25.80
N ASN A 838 3.51 -40.13 26.86
CA ASN A 838 4.03 -38.75 26.86
C ASN A 838 5.07 -38.51 25.73
N LYS A 839 5.83 -39.55 25.30
CA LYS A 839 6.75 -39.44 24.15
C LYS A 839 6.04 -39.20 22.82
N LEU A 840 4.73 -39.44 22.74
CA LEU A 840 3.90 -39.10 21.57
C LEU A 840 3.47 -37.63 21.57
N GLY A 841 3.97 -36.81 22.52
CA GLY A 841 3.56 -35.40 22.66
C GLY A 841 2.17 -35.21 23.28
N ILE A 842 1.54 -36.30 23.75
CA ILE A 842 0.19 -36.28 24.31
C ILE A 842 0.29 -36.40 25.82
N TYR A 843 0.13 -35.26 26.49
CA TYR A 843 0.23 -35.17 27.95
C TYR A 843 -1.16 -35.34 28.58
N LEU A 844 -1.26 -36.28 29.52
CA LEU A 844 -2.51 -36.57 30.23
C LEU A 844 -2.77 -35.63 31.40
N ASP A 845 -1.71 -34.97 31.86
CA ASP A 845 -1.76 -33.93 32.86
C ASP A 845 -1.97 -32.61 32.12
N ASN A 846 -3.06 -31.92 32.44
CA ASN A 846 -3.44 -30.62 31.87
C ASN A 846 -4.14 -30.63 30.48
N ILE A 847 -5.04 -31.58 30.24
CA ILE A 847 -5.95 -31.55 29.07
C ILE A 847 -6.94 -30.39 29.26
N SER A 848 -6.83 -29.37 28.41
CA SER A 848 -7.71 -28.20 28.45
C SER A 848 -9.03 -28.44 27.70
N PRO A 849 -10.09 -27.64 27.94
CA PRO A 849 -11.31 -27.69 27.13
C PRO A 849 -11.08 -27.58 25.62
N LYS A 850 -10.09 -26.78 25.19
CA LYS A 850 -9.71 -26.61 23.77
C LYS A 850 -9.12 -27.87 23.15
N SER A 851 -8.68 -28.81 23.97
CA SER A 851 -8.10 -30.08 23.54
C SER A 851 -9.17 -31.13 23.24
N LEU A 852 -10.44 -30.91 23.62
CA LEU A 852 -11.52 -31.86 23.39
C LEU A 852 -12.01 -31.78 21.93
N TYR A 853 -12.23 -32.94 21.29
CA TYR A 853 -12.63 -33.04 19.88
C TYR A 853 -14.13 -32.98 19.65
#